data_AF-A0A7X6VA91-F1
#
_entry.id   AF-A0A7X6VA91-F1
#
_cell.length_a   1.000
_cell.length_b   1.000
_cell.length_c   1.000
_cell.angle_alpha   90.00
_cell.angle_beta   90.00
_cell.angle_gamma   90.00
#
_symmetry.space_group_name_H-M   'P 1'
#
loop_
_entity.id
_entity.type
_entity.pdbx_description
1 polymer ?
#
loop_
_entity_poly.entity_id
_entity_poly.type
_entity_poly.pdbx_seq_one_letter_code
_entity_poly.pdbx_strand_id
1 'polypeptide(L)'
;MKHIGKSLVLIIIFILLLNLSAFAATNIASTQQGGDFRGLWVATVVNIDYPIKATTNSEVLKSEALQILNYAKNTGFNAVFLQVRPAGDALYKSKYYPWSKYLTGKQGVAPDGGFDPLDFWTSEAHKRGLELHAWINPYRVTKRSSGEPIHDFASLHSTNPAIKNPGWTVKHADGNIYLNPGIPDARQLIINGVLEIIDNYSVDGIHFDDYFYPDKNFSDNETYKKYNYSGKSLDNWRRDNVNKLVRDVSNAIKNTGKNNIRFGISPFGIWAKKSSNPKGSDTKGLESYSSHYADSLYWINIEIIDYIVPQIYWNIGYSIADYKKLSTWWENAVSGTNVDLYIGHAAYKAGNPDPKSPWYGAGEIERQLFLNDTSKIIKGSVFFNYNVMAKNTAITNTVKTIFNGRDGKAPKVAVSISRPTSNLTTSMSSFYLNGESDPSQPLYLNGKLVENRSPKGYFGVLMPLSVGKNTFTLSQSGSSDSCTITRKAETGSEKMSAVEIPTSSAFPQSQEYRVPGEKITLTCQAPAGSKVSVKLNGKTYSMKQISGSTNPSGLYKATYSVEYTMPSFTGTPRNINLGAPVYTVNHKGTVRTKKAPSNIGVIMRGSPYYAEAANDVVDTYNAPVSGNGAAFELYKGMVDSVTGMTGNYARLSSGQWVFKNRVRIYNQASPSSSIVRKATYETGKADDVFELTMTSLAATIVSYDGQNVVLNVSAPSSAAMPKLPANSLISTLKYSTGIYKTEYILTKKDGATIEGYYVEKTDTGIKLVLKRKPEVQSLTKPLTGITIMLDAGHGGSDPGAIGPLGTRYSEKDINLALSFKLKKELESQGANILMTRTNNSTISLADRLTISRNARPDMFISLHANSMADNVDISKIRGFSVFYREVLSKPSAQIVYDSVISEHGKNKHGVNKKNFYVTRNTWAPSFLLESDFVPNPVEFEWLTNDKEQDKLAKTISTAIVKYYMQ
;
A
#
# COMPACT_ATOMS: atom_id res chain seq x y z
N MET A 1 -64.02 50.01 22.64
CA MET A 1 -63.09 48.93 23.07
C MET A 1 -63.16 47.76 22.09
N LYS A 2 -62.53 47.92 20.92
CA LYS A 2 -62.27 46.93 19.87
C LYS A 2 -61.06 47.53 19.15
N HIS A 3 -59.95 46.79 18.98
CA HIS A 3 -58.68 47.15 18.32
C HIS A 3 -57.41 47.07 19.19
N ILE A 4 -57.12 45.93 19.84
CA ILE A 4 -55.78 45.65 20.40
C ILE A 4 -55.43 44.16 20.22
N GLY A 5 -55.31 43.72 18.97
CA GLY A 5 -54.95 42.31 18.67
C GLY A 5 -54.32 42.05 17.31
N LYS A 6 -54.32 43.05 16.40
CA LYS A 6 -53.70 42.94 15.07
C LYS A 6 -52.45 43.81 14.87
N SER A 7 -52.16 44.72 15.80
CA SER A 7 -50.99 45.63 15.70
C SER A 7 -49.70 45.06 16.29
N LEU A 8 -49.77 44.01 17.14
CA LEU A 8 -48.56 43.41 17.72
C LEU A 8 -47.83 42.46 16.75
N VAL A 9 -48.55 41.86 15.80
CA VAL A 9 -47.99 40.93 14.81
C VAL A 9 -47.34 41.67 13.63
N LEU A 10 -47.83 42.86 13.26
CA LEU A 10 -47.17 43.68 12.23
C LEU A 10 -45.90 44.38 12.76
N ILE A 11 -45.84 44.74 14.04
CA ILE A 11 -44.65 45.40 14.63
C ILE A 11 -43.48 44.41 14.78
N ILE A 12 -43.74 43.13 15.05
CA ILE A 12 -42.68 42.10 15.12
C ILE A 12 -42.15 41.74 13.72
N ILE A 13 -42.99 41.78 12.68
CA ILE A 13 -42.55 41.58 11.28
C ILE A 13 -41.80 42.81 10.74
N PHE A 14 -42.15 44.03 11.16
CA PHE A 14 -41.45 45.27 10.76
C PHE A 14 -40.09 45.44 11.47
N ILE A 15 -39.94 44.97 12.71
CA ILE A 15 -38.66 44.96 13.44
C ILE A 15 -37.72 43.84 12.95
N LEU A 16 -38.25 42.73 12.43
CA LEU A 16 -37.44 41.72 11.72
C LEU A 16 -37.00 42.18 10.31
N LEU A 17 -37.76 43.04 9.64
CA LEU A 17 -37.40 43.59 8.32
C LEU A 17 -36.47 44.80 8.39
N LEU A 18 -36.45 45.55 9.50
CA LEU A 18 -35.52 46.69 9.69
C LEU A 18 -34.14 46.29 10.23
N ASN A 19 -33.95 45.05 10.69
CA ASN A 19 -32.63 44.49 11.00
C ASN A 19 -31.97 43.75 9.81
N LEU A 20 -32.62 43.70 8.65
CA LEU A 20 -32.08 43.14 7.41
C LEU A 20 -31.44 44.19 6.48
N SER A 21 -31.37 45.46 6.89
CA SER A 21 -30.88 46.56 6.05
C SER A 21 -29.62 47.27 6.58
N ALA A 22 -29.02 46.79 7.67
CA ALA A 22 -27.85 47.42 8.31
C ALA A 22 -26.63 46.49 8.46
N PHE A 23 -26.55 45.44 7.64
CA PHE A 23 -25.30 44.79 7.29
C PHE A 23 -25.13 44.80 5.77
N ALA A 24 -25.15 46.00 5.18
CA ALA A 24 -24.24 46.26 4.08
C ALA A 24 -22.82 46.33 4.69
N ALA A 25 -22.35 45.17 5.17
CA ALA A 25 -20.92 44.98 5.33
C ALA A 25 -20.37 45.15 3.93
N THR A 26 -19.55 46.18 3.78
CA THR A 26 -18.58 46.30 2.72
C THR A 26 -17.99 44.91 2.47
N ASN A 27 -18.42 44.27 1.38
CA ASN A 27 -17.66 43.19 0.77
C ASN A 27 -16.41 43.85 0.16
N ILE A 28 -15.51 44.31 1.04
CA ILE A 28 -14.09 44.16 0.76
C ILE A 28 -13.97 42.66 0.65
N ALA A 29 -13.91 42.16 -0.58
CA ALA A 29 -13.38 40.84 -0.83
C ALA A 29 -12.03 40.84 -0.11
N SER A 30 -11.99 40.24 1.08
CA SER A 30 -10.74 39.85 1.68
C SER A 30 -10.18 38.85 0.69
N THR A 31 -9.29 39.32 -0.18
CA THR A 31 -8.41 38.48 -0.96
C THR A 31 -7.83 37.51 0.03
N GLN A 32 -8.33 36.29 -0.01
CA GLN A 32 -7.81 35.17 0.74
C GLN A 32 -6.31 35.21 0.48
N GLN A 33 -5.52 35.61 1.48
CA GLN A 33 -4.07 35.61 1.41
C GLN A 33 -3.64 34.14 1.49
N GLY A 34 -4.00 33.38 0.46
CA GLY A 34 -3.73 31.96 0.30
C GLY A 34 -2.35 31.83 -0.30
N GLY A 35 -1.44 31.15 0.41
CA GLY A 35 -0.04 30.95 0.02
C GLY A 35 0.18 30.07 -1.22
N ASP A 36 -0.77 29.99 -2.15
CA ASP A 36 -0.69 29.20 -3.38
C ASP A 36 -1.15 30.04 -4.59
N PHE A 37 -0.25 30.89 -5.08
CA PHE A 37 -0.42 31.68 -6.29
C PHE A 37 -0.33 30.79 -7.54
N ARG A 38 -1.32 30.88 -8.43
CA ARG A 38 -1.49 29.98 -9.58
C ARG A 38 -1.67 30.83 -10.84
N GLY A 39 -0.55 31.12 -11.47
CA GLY A 39 -0.46 32.00 -12.64
C GLY A 39 -0.46 31.27 -13.97
N LEU A 40 -1.04 31.90 -14.99
CA LEU A 40 -0.97 31.46 -16.38
C LEU A 40 -0.45 32.59 -17.27
N TRP A 41 0.66 32.37 -17.99
CA TRP A 41 1.13 33.32 -19.00
C TRP A 41 0.30 33.22 -20.29
N VAL A 42 -0.08 34.39 -20.80
CA VAL A 42 -0.79 34.58 -22.07
C VAL A 42 0.06 35.52 -22.94
N ALA A 43 0.89 34.91 -23.79
CA ALA A 43 1.81 35.59 -24.68
C ALA A 43 1.12 36.06 -25.96
N THR A 44 1.38 37.31 -26.34
CA THR A 44 0.76 37.94 -27.52
C THR A 44 1.74 38.16 -28.65
N VAL A 45 3.05 38.21 -28.33
CA VAL A 45 4.12 38.20 -29.33
C VAL A 45 3.96 37.00 -30.25
N VAL A 46 4.06 37.23 -31.56
CA VAL A 46 3.86 36.24 -32.64
C VAL A 46 2.60 35.39 -32.49
N ASN A 47 1.56 35.92 -31.82
CA ASN A 47 0.27 35.26 -31.61
C ASN A 47 0.41 33.88 -30.93
N ILE A 48 1.34 33.75 -29.96
CA ILE A 48 1.56 32.49 -29.23
C ILE A 48 0.28 32.00 -28.55
N ASP A 49 -0.42 32.88 -27.83
CA ASP A 49 -1.66 32.58 -27.11
C ASP A 49 -2.83 33.45 -27.57
N TYR A 50 -2.63 34.77 -27.69
CA TYR A 50 -3.71 35.72 -27.97
C TYR A 50 -3.28 36.92 -28.84
N PRO A 51 -4.12 37.35 -29.79
CA PRO A 51 -5.21 36.58 -30.38
C PRO A 51 -4.67 35.40 -31.18
N ILE A 52 -5.50 34.40 -31.47
CA ILE A 52 -5.11 33.20 -32.26
C ILE A 52 -4.60 33.63 -33.63
N LYS A 53 -5.27 34.62 -34.24
CA LYS A 53 -4.82 35.32 -35.44
C LYS A 53 -5.11 36.81 -35.26
N ALA A 54 -4.21 37.64 -35.77
CA ALA A 54 -4.41 39.07 -35.72
C ALA A 54 -5.66 39.48 -36.53
N THR A 55 -6.50 40.35 -35.95
CA THR A 55 -7.80 40.75 -36.50
C THR A 55 -8.24 42.09 -35.92
N THR A 56 -8.96 42.90 -36.70
CA THR A 56 -9.62 44.12 -36.18
C THR A 56 -10.98 43.80 -35.55
N ASN A 57 -11.55 42.63 -35.80
CA ASN A 57 -12.88 42.25 -35.31
C ASN A 57 -12.88 42.09 -33.78
N SER A 58 -13.48 43.06 -33.08
CA SER A 58 -13.53 43.09 -31.63
C SER A 58 -14.34 41.96 -31.00
N GLU A 59 -15.34 41.41 -31.68
CA GLU A 59 -16.11 40.27 -31.16
C GLU A 59 -15.28 38.98 -31.13
N VAL A 60 -14.40 38.77 -32.12
CA VAL A 60 -13.43 37.66 -32.11
C VAL A 60 -12.46 37.82 -30.95
N LEU A 61 -11.88 39.02 -30.79
CA LEU A 61 -10.94 39.32 -29.70
C LEU A 61 -11.58 39.10 -28.31
N LYS A 62 -12.81 39.58 -28.10
CA LYS A 62 -13.56 39.36 -26.85
C LYS A 62 -13.81 37.87 -26.61
N SER A 63 -14.24 37.13 -27.63
CA SER A 63 -14.55 35.69 -27.52
C SER A 63 -13.30 34.90 -27.12
N GLU A 64 -12.15 35.15 -27.76
CA GLU A 64 -10.89 34.47 -27.44
C GLU A 64 -10.39 34.83 -26.03
N ALA A 65 -10.51 36.10 -25.63
CA ALA A 65 -10.19 36.53 -24.27
C ALA A 65 -11.04 35.81 -23.21
N LEU A 66 -12.36 35.74 -23.42
CA LEU A 66 -13.28 35.02 -22.55
C LEU A 66 -12.95 33.53 -22.49
N GLN A 67 -12.57 32.91 -23.60
CA GLN A 67 -12.15 31.50 -23.64
C GLN A 67 -10.93 31.24 -22.74
N ILE A 68 -9.94 32.12 -22.77
CA ILE A 68 -8.73 32.02 -21.95
C ILE A 68 -9.05 32.22 -20.47
N LEU A 69 -9.83 33.26 -20.13
CA LEU A 69 -10.22 33.55 -18.75
C LEU A 69 -11.11 32.45 -18.15
N ASN A 70 -12.06 31.92 -18.94
CA ASN A 70 -12.87 30.78 -18.53
C ASN A 70 -12.01 29.53 -18.30
N TYR A 71 -11.04 29.27 -19.17
CA TYR A 71 -10.10 28.16 -18.99
C TYR A 71 -9.31 28.32 -17.68
N ALA A 72 -8.73 29.50 -17.42
CA ALA A 72 -7.97 29.78 -16.20
C ALA A 72 -8.83 29.50 -14.96
N LYS A 73 -10.03 30.05 -14.90
CA LYS A 73 -10.97 29.83 -13.79
C LYS A 73 -11.35 28.35 -13.60
N ASN A 74 -11.67 27.65 -14.69
CA ASN A 74 -12.18 26.27 -14.65
C ASN A 74 -11.11 25.21 -14.36
N THR A 75 -9.84 25.60 -14.42
CA THR A 75 -8.69 24.73 -14.13
C THR A 75 -7.99 25.07 -12.81
N GLY A 76 -8.50 26.08 -12.08
CA GLY A 76 -8.06 26.42 -10.74
C GLY A 76 -6.96 27.50 -10.66
N PHE A 77 -6.58 28.11 -11.79
CA PHE A 77 -5.73 29.31 -11.78
C PHE A 77 -6.47 30.48 -11.11
N ASN A 78 -5.69 31.34 -10.45
CA ASN A 78 -6.18 32.55 -9.79
C ASN A 78 -5.55 33.83 -10.32
N ALA A 79 -4.58 33.73 -11.25
CA ALA A 79 -3.97 34.89 -11.90
C ALA A 79 -3.65 34.63 -13.38
N VAL A 80 -3.72 35.69 -14.20
CA VAL A 80 -3.33 35.69 -15.61
C VAL A 80 -2.30 36.80 -15.86
N PHE A 81 -1.23 36.44 -16.56
CA PHE A 81 -0.18 37.35 -16.99
C PHE A 81 -0.35 37.63 -18.49
N LEU A 82 -1.10 38.68 -18.82
CA LEU A 82 -1.40 39.05 -20.20
C LEU A 82 -0.28 39.92 -20.76
N GLN A 83 0.33 39.51 -21.87
CA GLN A 83 1.35 40.32 -22.53
C GLN A 83 0.72 41.52 -23.24
N VAL A 84 0.71 42.68 -22.59
CA VAL A 84 0.13 43.92 -23.11
C VAL A 84 1.11 44.75 -23.93
N ARG A 85 2.42 44.53 -23.74
CA ARG A 85 3.49 45.24 -24.46
C ARG A 85 4.56 44.27 -24.99
N PRO A 86 4.33 43.60 -26.14
CA PRO A 86 5.20 42.54 -26.65
C PRO A 86 6.47 43.05 -27.36
N ALA A 87 6.42 44.15 -28.12
CA ALA A 87 7.57 44.69 -28.86
C ALA A 87 7.38 46.17 -29.25
N GLY A 88 7.64 47.09 -28.31
CA GLY A 88 7.60 48.55 -28.57
C GLY A 88 6.22 49.07 -29.00
N ASP A 89 5.17 48.35 -28.64
CA ASP A 89 3.79 48.54 -29.07
C ASP A 89 2.81 48.11 -27.96
N ALA A 90 1.54 48.45 -28.06
CA ALA A 90 0.54 48.26 -27.00
C ALA A 90 -0.70 47.49 -27.49
N LEU A 91 -1.22 46.58 -26.65
CA LEU A 91 -2.54 45.96 -26.81
C LEU A 91 -3.63 46.73 -26.02
N TYR A 92 -3.42 48.03 -25.88
CA TYR A 92 -4.28 48.94 -25.14
C TYR A 92 -4.13 50.35 -25.74
N LYS A 93 -5.06 51.24 -25.44
CA LYS A 93 -4.99 52.62 -25.93
C LYS A 93 -3.87 53.38 -25.21
N SER A 94 -2.79 53.68 -25.93
CA SER A 94 -1.60 54.34 -25.38
C SER A 94 -1.30 55.68 -26.05
N LYS A 95 -0.86 56.66 -25.25
CA LYS A 95 -0.29 57.94 -25.72
C LYS A 95 1.19 57.81 -26.11
N TYR A 96 1.87 56.76 -25.67
CA TYR A 96 3.30 56.54 -25.89
C TYR A 96 3.57 55.51 -26.99
N TYR A 97 2.81 54.41 -27.04
CA TYR A 97 3.08 53.28 -27.92
C TYR A 97 1.97 53.13 -28.98
N PRO A 98 2.33 52.76 -30.22
CA PRO A 98 1.33 52.43 -31.24
C PRO A 98 0.62 51.11 -30.91
N TRP A 99 -0.58 50.92 -31.44
CA TRP A 99 -1.27 49.63 -31.39
C TRP A 99 -0.40 48.49 -31.92
N SER A 100 -0.45 47.34 -31.26
CA SER A 100 0.41 46.20 -31.59
C SER A 100 0.04 45.55 -32.92
N LYS A 101 1.07 45.20 -33.69
CA LYS A 101 0.88 44.42 -34.92
C LYS A 101 0.30 43.02 -34.64
N TYR A 102 0.54 42.46 -33.46
CA TYR A 102 0.03 41.13 -33.12
C TYR A 102 -1.47 41.14 -32.82
N LEU A 103 -2.04 42.31 -32.53
CA LEU A 103 -3.47 42.45 -32.31
C LEU A 103 -4.24 42.48 -33.63
N THR A 104 -3.85 43.36 -34.56
CA THR A 104 -4.64 43.66 -35.77
C THR A 104 -3.94 43.32 -37.10
N GLY A 105 -2.69 42.85 -37.05
CA GLY A 105 -1.88 42.48 -38.22
C GLY A 105 -0.98 43.61 -38.69
N LYS A 106 -1.23 44.86 -38.27
CA LYS A 106 -0.45 46.04 -38.64
C LYS A 106 -0.27 46.97 -37.45
N GLN A 107 0.98 47.38 -37.19
CA GLN A 107 1.28 48.31 -36.09
C GLN A 107 0.59 49.66 -36.32
N GLY A 108 0.03 50.24 -35.25
CA GLY A 108 -0.69 51.51 -35.28
C GLY A 108 -2.18 51.41 -35.61
N VAL A 109 -2.69 50.24 -36.00
CA VAL A 109 -4.11 50.02 -36.30
C VAL A 109 -4.86 49.51 -35.07
N ALA A 110 -5.89 50.24 -34.64
CA ALA A 110 -6.76 49.88 -33.53
C ALA A 110 -7.79 48.79 -33.92
N PRO A 111 -8.34 48.04 -32.96
CA PRO A 111 -9.52 47.20 -33.19
C PRO A 111 -10.78 48.01 -33.54
N ASP A 112 -11.73 47.34 -34.20
CA ASP A 112 -13.00 47.92 -34.65
C ASP A 112 -13.93 48.25 -33.46
N GLY A 113 -14.77 49.26 -33.65
CA GLY A 113 -15.82 49.63 -32.68
C GLY A 113 -15.32 50.29 -31.39
N GLY A 114 -14.07 50.79 -31.38
CA GLY A 114 -13.50 51.47 -30.21
C GLY A 114 -13.12 50.52 -29.07
N PHE A 115 -12.95 49.22 -29.36
CA PHE A 115 -12.61 48.21 -28.38
C PHE A 115 -11.19 48.40 -27.82
N ASP A 116 -11.09 48.54 -26.50
CA ASP A 116 -9.83 48.51 -25.75
C ASP A 116 -9.65 47.12 -25.12
N PRO A 117 -8.69 46.30 -25.59
CA PRO A 117 -8.51 44.96 -25.08
C PRO A 117 -8.15 44.92 -23.59
N LEU A 118 -7.27 45.79 -23.10
CA LEU A 118 -6.79 45.66 -21.71
C LEU A 118 -7.91 45.97 -20.71
N ASP A 119 -8.76 46.96 -20.98
CA ASP A 119 -9.93 47.26 -20.16
C ASP A 119 -10.92 46.08 -20.11
N PHE A 120 -11.16 45.44 -21.27
CA PHE A 120 -12.01 44.26 -21.32
C PHE A 120 -11.41 43.08 -20.54
N TRP A 121 -10.11 42.83 -20.71
CA TRP A 121 -9.41 41.73 -20.05
C TRP A 121 -9.39 41.89 -18.53
N THR A 122 -9.10 43.09 -18.01
CA THR A 122 -9.11 43.34 -16.55
C THR A 122 -10.53 43.16 -15.99
N SER A 123 -11.54 43.77 -16.63
CA SER A 123 -12.93 43.66 -16.20
C SER A 123 -13.42 42.21 -16.17
N GLU A 124 -13.16 41.43 -17.22
CA GLU A 124 -13.61 40.05 -17.32
C GLU A 124 -12.80 39.08 -16.45
N ALA A 125 -11.52 39.37 -16.18
CA ALA A 125 -10.71 38.60 -15.23
C ALA A 125 -11.26 38.76 -13.81
N HIS A 126 -11.54 40.00 -13.38
CA HIS A 126 -12.08 40.30 -12.06
C HIS A 126 -13.47 39.69 -11.84
N LYS A 127 -14.35 39.70 -12.85
CA LYS A 127 -15.65 38.99 -12.78
C LYS A 127 -15.53 37.49 -12.50
N ARG A 128 -14.37 36.89 -12.80
CA ARG A 128 -14.06 35.48 -12.53
C ARG A 128 -13.24 35.27 -11.26
N GLY A 129 -12.90 36.34 -10.55
CA GLY A 129 -12.01 36.30 -9.40
C GLY A 129 -10.59 35.88 -9.79
N LEU A 130 -10.11 36.37 -10.94
CA LEU A 130 -8.73 36.21 -11.39
C LEU A 130 -8.00 37.54 -11.25
N GLU A 131 -6.79 37.53 -10.72
CA GLU A 131 -5.88 38.66 -10.83
C GLU A 131 -5.38 38.79 -12.28
N LEU A 132 -5.22 40.03 -12.77
CA LEU A 132 -4.59 40.32 -14.06
C LEU A 132 -3.32 41.14 -13.87
N HIS A 133 -2.20 40.52 -14.22
CA HIS A 133 -0.89 41.16 -14.26
C HIS A 133 -0.57 41.57 -15.70
N ALA A 134 -0.39 42.87 -15.93
CA ALA A 134 0.03 43.41 -17.22
C ALA A 134 1.51 43.06 -17.48
N TRP A 135 1.74 42.12 -18.38
CA TRP A 135 3.07 41.69 -18.79
C TRP A 135 3.62 42.57 -19.90
N ILE A 136 4.80 43.13 -19.62
CA ILE A 136 5.50 44.10 -20.43
C ILE A 136 6.90 43.54 -20.75
N ASN A 137 7.31 43.60 -22.01
CA ASN A 137 8.70 43.42 -22.39
C ASN A 137 9.46 44.76 -22.36
N PRO A 138 10.52 44.92 -21.55
CA PRO A 138 11.44 46.04 -21.42
C PRO A 138 11.66 46.97 -22.60
N TYR A 139 12.44 46.37 -23.48
CA TYR A 139 13.36 47.08 -24.34
C TYR A 139 13.19 46.63 -25.77
N ARG A 140 12.54 45.49 -26.02
CA ARG A 140 12.29 45.02 -27.37
C ARG A 140 11.42 46.03 -28.12
N VAL A 141 11.91 46.50 -29.27
CA VAL A 141 11.16 47.35 -30.21
C VAL A 141 10.64 46.52 -31.37
N THR A 142 11.43 45.55 -31.84
CA THR A 142 11.00 44.64 -32.91
C THR A 142 11.25 43.19 -32.50
N LYS A 143 10.45 42.27 -33.06
CA LYS A 143 10.71 40.83 -33.01
C LYS A 143 10.58 40.26 -34.41
N ARG A 144 11.69 39.74 -34.90
CA ARG A 144 11.83 39.03 -36.16
C ARG A 144 11.45 37.57 -35.97
N SER A 145 10.57 37.07 -36.82
CA SER A 145 10.35 35.64 -37.01
C SER A 145 11.34 35.07 -38.04
N SER A 146 11.67 33.79 -37.94
CA SER A 146 12.54 33.13 -38.92
C SER A 146 11.94 33.26 -40.33
N GLY A 147 12.74 33.73 -41.30
CA GLY A 147 12.30 33.98 -42.68
C GLY A 147 11.75 35.39 -42.95
N GLU A 148 11.49 36.22 -41.92
CA GLU A 148 11.18 37.64 -42.13
C GLU A 148 12.44 38.42 -42.56
N PRO A 149 12.32 39.52 -43.33
CA PRO A 149 13.43 40.45 -43.54
C PRO A 149 13.93 41.04 -42.22
N ILE A 150 15.14 41.60 -42.21
CA ILE A 150 15.67 42.32 -41.04
C ILE A 150 14.72 43.49 -40.75
N HIS A 151 14.24 43.60 -39.50
CA HIS A 151 13.39 44.70 -39.11
C HIS A 151 14.23 45.97 -38.99
N ASP A 152 13.80 47.04 -39.66
CA ASP A 152 14.38 48.35 -39.57
C ASP A 152 13.34 49.39 -39.14
N PHE A 153 13.74 50.66 -39.09
CA PHE A 153 12.81 51.75 -38.77
C PHE A 153 11.66 51.87 -39.78
N ALA A 154 11.86 51.51 -41.06
CA ALA A 154 10.79 51.56 -42.05
C ALA A 154 9.67 50.53 -41.79
N SER A 155 9.96 49.48 -41.01
CA SER A 155 8.97 48.49 -40.56
C SER A 155 8.05 48.96 -39.42
N LEU A 156 8.34 50.12 -38.80
CA LEU A 156 7.61 50.64 -37.65
C LEU A 156 6.59 51.72 -38.05
N HIS A 157 5.52 51.82 -37.28
CA HIS A 157 4.55 52.92 -37.44
C HIS A 157 5.21 54.27 -37.09
N SER A 158 4.83 55.36 -37.78
CA SER A 158 5.44 56.68 -37.61
C SER A 158 5.33 57.25 -36.18
N THR A 159 4.34 56.80 -35.41
CA THR A 159 4.16 57.20 -34.01
C THR A 159 5.04 56.41 -33.02
N ASN A 160 5.73 55.36 -33.47
CA ASN A 160 6.56 54.52 -32.62
C ASN A 160 7.68 55.35 -31.95
N PRO A 161 7.92 55.23 -30.63
CA PRO A 161 8.97 55.97 -29.93
C PRO A 161 10.37 55.79 -30.52
N ALA A 162 10.66 54.63 -31.08
CA ALA A 162 11.93 54.34 -31.74
C ALA A 162 12.13 55.15 -33.03
N ILE A 163 11.06 55.52 -33.72
CA ILE A 163 11.10 56.39 -34.91
C ILE A 163 11.29 57.84 -34.51
N LYS A 164 10.59 58.28 -33.45
CA LYS A 164 10.71 59.64 -32.94
C LYS A 164 12.07 59.90 -32.30
N ASN A 165 12.68 58.86 -31.72
CA ASN A 165 13.93 58.94 -30.97
C ASN A 165 14.89 57.82 -31.38
N PRO A 166 15.42 57.82 -32.63
CA PRO A 166 16.27 56.73 -33.12
C PRO A 166 17.54 56.55 -32.28
N GLY A 167 18.07 57.66 -31.73
CA GLY A 167 19.22 57.65 -30.81
C GLY A 167 18.99 56.92 -29.49
N TRP A 168 17.74 56.54 -29.16
CA TRP A 168 17.42 55.73 -27.98
C TRP A 168 17.59 54.24 -28.20
N THR A 169 17.90 53.80 -29.42
CA THR A 169 17.84 52.39 -29.81
C THR A 169 19.17 51.83 -30.28
N VAL A 170 19.28 50.51 -30.25
CA VAL A 170 20.38 49.73 -30.81
C VAL A 170 19.81 48.70 -31.77
N LYS A 171 20.31 48.70 -33.02
CA LYS A 171 20.12 47.60 -33.96
C LYS A 171 21.08 46.47 -33.57
N HIS A 172 20.54 45.30 -33.33
CA HIS A 172 21.29 44.15 -32.83
C HIS A 172 21.50 43.10 -33.94
N ALA A 173 22.53 42.26 -33.78
CA ALA A 173 22.97 41.30 -34.80
C ALA A 173 21.92 40.20 -35.10
N ASP A 174 20.96 39.99 -34.19
CA ASP A 174 19.82 39.09 -34.40
C ASP A 174 18.74 39.66 -35.35
N GLY A 175 18.96 40.88 -35.87
CA GLY A 175 18.06 41.55 -36.80
C GLY A 175 16.89 42.26 -36.12
N ASN A 176 16.99 42.54 -34.81
CA ASN A 176 16.00 43.28 -34.04
C ASN A 176 16.53 44.64 -33.54
N ILE A 177 15.59 45.52 -33.18
CA ILE A 177 15.84 46.81 -32.55
C ILE A 177 15.46 46.72 -31.07
N TYR A 178 16.31 47.28 -30.22
CA TYR A 178 16.09 47.36 -28.78
C TYR A 178 16.28 48.80 -28.29
N LEU A 179 15.47 49.24 -27.33
CA LEU A 179 15.76 50.42 -26.52
C LEU A 179 17.06 50.17 -25.76
N ASN A 180 17.94 51.17 -25.73
CA ASN A 180 19.20 51.10 -25.01
C ASN A 180 18.96 51.36 -23.51
N PRO A 181 19.15 50.36 -22.62
CA PRO A 181 18.87 50.55 -21.20
C PRO A 181 19.76 51.61 -20.54
N GLY A 182 20.91 51.97 -21.15
CA GLY A 182 21.80 53.02 -20.67
C GLY A 182 21.28 54.44 -20.84
N ILE A 183 20.28 54.66 -21.69
CA ILE A 183 19.74 55.99 -21.96
C ILE A 183 18.63 56.32 -20.95
N PRO A 184 18.78 57.40 -20.14
CA PRO A 184 17.78 57.77 -19.14
C PRO A 184 16.37 57.97 -19.70
N ASP A 185 16.24 58.67 -20.83
CA ASP A 185 14.94 58.95 -21.45
C ASP A 185 14.26 57.68 -21.97
N ALA A 186 15.04 56.69 -22.43
CA ALA A 186 14.50 55.38 -22.84
C ALA A 186 13.93 54.61 -21.63
N ARG A 187 14.57 54.70 -20.45
CA ARG A 187 14.01 54.16 -19.19
C ARG A 187 12.77 54.92 -18.76
N GLN A 188 12.78 56.26 -18.86
CA GLN A 188 11.64 57.09 -18.51
C GLN A 188 10.41 56.79 -19.39
N LEU A 189 10.60 56.51 -20.68
CA LEU A 189 9.53 56.07 -21.58
C LEU A 189 8.87 54.77 -21.10
N ILE A 190 9.65 53.82 -20.55
CA ILE A 190 9.11 52.57 -20.00
C ILE A 190 8.32 52.86 -18.72
N ILE A 191 8.87 53.67 -17.81
CA ILE A 191 8.20 54.08 -16.57
C ILE A 191 6.86 54.77 -16.88
N ASN A 192 6.85 55.70 -17.85
CA ASN A 192 5.65 56.40 -18.28
C ASN A 192 4.58 55.44 -18.86
N GLY A 193 5.00 54.40 -19.58
CA GLY A 193 4.10 53.35 -20.08
C GLY A 193 3.50 52.51 -18.96
N VAL A 194 4.29 52.18 -17.93
CA VAL A 194 3.81 51.49 -16.73
C VAL A 194 2.79 52.34 -15.98
N LEU A 195 3.09 53.62 -15.74
CA LEU A 195 2.17 54.55 -15.09
C LEU A 195 0.88 54.73 -15.90
N GLU A 196 0.97 54.82 -17.23
CA GLU A 196 -0.22 54.89 -18.09
C GLU A 196 -1.12 53.67 -17.94
N ILE A 197 -0.55 52.46 -17.82
CA ILE A 197 -1.34 51.26 -17.58
C ILE A 197 -2.03 51.34 -16.22
N ILE A 198 -1.29 51.74 -15.19
CA ILE A 198 -1.80 51.83 -13.82
C ILE A 198 -2.88 52.89 -13.69
N ASP A 199 -2.73 54.03 -14.35
CA ASP A 199 -3.67 55.15 -14.26
C ASP A 199 -4.98 54.85 -14.98
N ASN A 200 -4.92 54.09 -16.09
CA ASN A 200 -6.07 53.87 -16.96
C ASN A 200 -6.78 52.52 -16.76
N TYR A 201 -6.11 51.51 -16.18
CA TYR A 201 -6.65 50.16 -16.09
C TYR A 201 -6.53 49.58 -14.67
N SER A 202 -7.55 48.83 -14.26
CA SER A 202 -7.59 48.11 -12.98
C SER A 202 -6.76 46.82 -13.04
N VAL A 203 -5.45 46.92 -13.22
CA VAL A 203 -4.52 45.79 -13.15
C VAL A 203 -4.15 45.48 -11.69
N ASP A 204 -3.91 44.22 -11.38
CA ASP A 204 -3.46 43.78 -10.04
C ASP A 204 -1.93 43.77 -9.93
N GLY A 205 -1.24 43.79 -11.08
CA GLY A 205 0.20 43.92 -11.08
C GLY A 205 0.82 44.26 -12.41
N ILE A 206 2.09 44.62 -12.34
CA ILE A 206 3.00 44.80 -13.46
C ILE A 206 3.99 43.64 -13.46
N HIS A 207 4.20 43.05 -14.63
CA HIS A 207 5.08 41.90 -14.79
C HIS A 207 6.11 42.16 -15.90
N PHE A 208 7.40 42.05 -15.58
CA PHE A 208 8.44 41.96 -16.60
C PHE A 208 8.89 40.51 -16.78
N ASP A 209 9.20 40.12 -18.02
CA ASP A 209 9.78 38.82 -18.33
C ASP A 209 11.32 38.85 -18.24
N ASP A 210 11.97 37.94 -18.96
CA ASP A 210 13.40 37.65 -18.90
C ASP A 210 14.26 38.49 -19.85
N TYR A 211 13.65 39.32 -20.70
CA TYR A 211 14.35 40.03 -21.77
C TYR A 211 14.80 41.43 -21.34
N PHE A 212 16.03 41.50 -20.82
CA PHE A 212 16.75 42.74 -20.54
C PHE A 212 17.65 43.13 -21.74
N TYR A 213 18.97 43.04 -21.60
CA TYR A 213 19.85 43.07 -22.77
C TYR A 213 19.71 41.74 -23.54
N PRO A 214 19.75 41.74 -24.88
CA PRO A 214 19.60 40.53 -25.67
C PRO A 214 20.76 39.54 -25.50
N ASP A 215 21.99 40.05 -25.41
CA ASP A 215 23.20 39.31 -25.04
C ASP A 215 24.35 40.29 -24.67
N LYS A 216 25.59 39.78 -24.60
CA LYS A 216 26.80 40.56 -24.28
C LYS A 216 27.23 41.53 -25.40
N ASN A 217 26.86 41.25 -26.64
CA ASN A 217 27.27 41.98 -27.84
C ASN A 217 26.28 43.11 -28.17
N PHE A 218 26.11 44.03 -27.23
CA PHE A 218 25.24 45.19 -27.40
C PHE A 218 26.05 46.44 -27.77
N SER A 219 25.65 47.16 -28.83
CA SER A 219 26.40 48.32 -29.34
C SER A 219 26.06 49.62 -28.60
N ASP A 220 26.52 49.74 -27.34
CA ASP A 220 26.24 50.86 -26.44
C ASP A 220 27.48 51.64 -25.99
N ASN A 221 28.62 51.50 -26.68
CA ASN A 221 29.89 52.14 -26.30
C ASN A 221 29.79 53.67 -26.13
N GLU A 222 29.08 54.35 -27.05
CA GLU A 222 28.90 55.81 -26.96
C GLU A 222 27.97 56.20 -25.80
N THR A 223 26.93 55.40 -25.55
CA THR A 223 26.06 55.56 -24.38
C THR A 223 26.81 55.33 -23.08
N TYR A 224 27.69 54.32 -23.04
CA TYR A 224 28.56 54.02 -21.91
C TYR A 224 29.50 55.18 -21.61
N LYS A 225 30.19 55.74 -22.61
CA LYS A 225 31.04 56.93 -22.43
C LYS A 225 30.24 58.13 -21.89
N LYS A 226 29.03 58.34 -22.39
CA LYS A 226 28.21 59.50 -22.05
C LYS A 226 27.58 59.44 -20.65
N TYR A 227 27.13 58.26 -20.21
CA TYR A 227 26.29 58.10 -19.02
C TYR A 227 26.92 57.26 -17.90
N ASN A 228 28.21 56.91 -17.99
CA ASN A 228 28.94 56.21 -16.92
C ASN A 228 29.71 57.16 -15.98
N TYR A 229 29.00 58.07 -15.32
CA TYR A 229 29.62 59.05 -14.40
C TYR A 229 30.36 58.41 -13.22
N SER A 230 29.96 57.21 -12.81
CA SER A 230 30.55 56.48 -11.68
C SER A 230 31.76 55.63 -12.04
N GLY A 231 32.23 55.63 -13.29
CA GLY A 231 33.40 54.86 -13.73
C GLY A 231 33.27 53.34 -13.55
N LYS A 232 32.05 52.79 -13.59
CA LYS A 232 31.81 51.33 -13.48
C LYS A 232 32.35 50.62 -14.70
N SER A 233 32.80 49.37 -14.58
CA SER A 233 33.08 48.53 -15.76
C SER A 233 31.81 48.37 -16.62
N LEU A 234 31.96 48.11 -17.92
CA LEU A 234 30.83 47.98 -18.86
C LEU A 234 29.74 47.02 -18.35
N ASP A 235 30.13 45.82 -17.91
CA ASP A 235 29.18 44.83 -17.40
C ASP A 235 28.45 45.30 -16.12
N ASN A 236 29.16 45.98 -15.21
CA ASN A 236 28.56 46.53 -13.99
C ASN A 236 27.64 47.71 -14.30
N TRP A 237 28.01 48.55 -15.26
CA TRP A 237 27.19 49.66 -15.74
C TRP A 237 25.91 49.15 -16.42
N ARG A 238 26.00 48.10 -17.25
CA ARG A 238 24.82 47.48 -17.88
C ARG A 238 23.86 46.89 -16.83
N ARG A 239 24.37 46.15 -15.84
CA ARG A 239 23.56 45.67 -14.70
C ARG A 239 22.91 46.82 -13.94
N ASP A 240 23.68 47.87 -13.66
CA ASP A 240 23.19 49.05 -12.94
C ASP A 240 22.08 49.79 -13.70
N ASN A 241 22.14 49.82 -15.03
CA ASN A 241 21.09 50.41 -15.87
C ASN A 241 19.77 49.62 -15.79
N VAL A 242 19.85 48.28 -15.76
CA VAL A 242 18.69 47.43 -15.52
C VAL A 242 18.15 47.65 -14.10
N ASN A 243 19.03 47.62 -13.10
CA ASN A 243 18.67 47.84 -11.70
C ASN A 243 18.00 49.21 -11.47
N LYS A 244 18.47 50.25 -12.18
CA LYS A 244 17.83 51.57 -12.21
C LYS A 244 16.40 51.49 -12.74
N LEU A 245 16.19 50.87 -13.91
CA LEU A 245 14.82 50.73 -14.43
C LEU A 245 13.90 50.01 -13.42
N VAL A 246 14.33 48.87 -12.88
CA VAL A 246 13.53 48.07 -11.94
C VAL A 246 13.19 48.91 -10.70
N ARG A 247 14.18 49.58 -10.11
CA ARG A 247 13.97 50.43 -8.93
C ARG A 247 13.06 51.62 -9.24
N ASP A 248 13.27 52.29 -10.37
CA ASP A 248 12.53 53.49 -10.73
C ASP A 248 11.07 53.14 -11.09
N VAL A 249 10.81 51.97 -11.69
CA VAL A 249 9.46 51.41 -11.86
C VAL A 249 8.83 51.09 -10.51
N SER A 250 9.53 50.38 -9.62
CA SER A 250 9.03 50.08 -8.27
C SER A 250 8.64 51.35 -7.51
N ASN A 251 9.50 52.36 -7.53
CA ASN A 251 9.26 53.65 -6.91
C ASN A 251 8.09 54.39 -7.56
N ALA A 252 8.00 54.39 -8.89
CA ALA A 252 6.91 55.02 -9.61
C ALA A 252 5.56 54.39 -9.25
N ILE A 253 5.49 53.05 -9.18
CA ILE A 253 4.29 52.31 -8.76
C ILE A 253 3.90 52.69 -7.33
N LYS A 254 4.86 52.64 -6.39
CA LYS A 254 4.63 53.03 -4.98
C LYS A 254 4.15 54.48 -4.85
N ASN A 255 4.69 55.40 -5.64
CA ASN A 255 4.33 56.81 -5.64
C ASN A 255 2.91 57.09 -6.17
N THR A 256 2.26 56.13 -6.85
CA THR A 256 0.84 56.26 -7.22
C THR A 256 -0.11 56.16 -6.02
N GLY A 257 0.36 55.63 -4.88
CA GLY A 257 -0.46 55.34 -3.70
C GLY A 257 -1.37 54.10 -3.85
N LYS A 258 -1.34 53.41 -5.00
CA LYS A 258 -2.14 52.20 -5.25
C LYS A 258 -1.45 50.96 -4.68
N ASN A 259 -1.65 50.73 -3.38
CA ASN A 259 -0.98 49.66 -2.62
C ASN A 259 -1.33 48.23 -3.04
N ASN A 260 -2.37 48.05 -3.88
CA ASN A 260 -2.79 46.75 -4.39
C ASN A 260 -2.06 46.32 -5.66
N ILE A 261 -1.24 47.19 -6.28
CA ILE A 261 -0.54 46.88 -7.53
C ILE A 261 0.83 46.30 -7.22
N ARG A 262 1.02 45.03 -7.58
CA ARG A 262 2.29 44.32 -7.35
C ARG A 262 3.22 44.39 -8.54
N PHE A 263 4.51 44.61 -8.31
CA PHE A 263 5.54 44.57 -9.33
C PHE A 263 6.39 43.31 -9.21
N GLY A 264 6.50 42.53 -10.28
CA GLY A 264 7.38 41.38 -10.25
C GLY A 264 7.98 41.03 -11.59
N ILE A 265 8.96 40.13 -11.55
CA ILE A 265 9.82 39.83 -12.69
C ILE A 265 10.01 38.32 -12.81
N SER A 266 9.96 37.81 -14.04
CA SER A 266 10.30 36.43 -14.37
C SER A 266 11.65 36.33 -15.06
N PRO A 267 12.77 36.20 -14.33
CA PRO A 267 14.09 36.03 -14.94
C PRO A 267 14.31 34.58 -15.41
N PHE A 268 15.37 34.36 -16.19
CA PHE A 268 15.91 33.01 -16.42
C PHE A 268 16.17 32.28 -15.09
N GLY A 269 15.96 30.96 -15.09
CA GLY A 269 16.10 30.15 -13.87
C GLY A 269 17.52 30.06 -13.29
N ILE A 270 18.57 30.45 -14.02
CA ILE A 270 19.96 30.52 -13.53
C ILE A 270 20.40 31.99 -13.48
N TRP A 271 20.51 32.54 -12.27
CA TRP A 271 21.10 33.88 -12.06
C TRP A 271 22.59 33.88 -12.39
N ALA A 272 23.36 33.05 -11.67
CA ALA A 272 24.78 32.78 -11.93
C ALA A 272 25.11 31.32 -11.56
N LYS A 273 26.18 30.79 -12.13
CA LYS A 273 26.74 29.49 -11.77
C LYS A 273 27.73 29.66 -10.61
N LYS A 274 27.81 28.66 -9.73
CA LYS A 274 28.74 28.65 -8.60
C LYS A 274 30.21 28.78 -9.02
N SER A 275 30.56 28.27 -10.19
CA SER A 275 31.92 28.32 -10.75
C SER A 275 32.36 29.72 -11.19
N SER A 276 31.42 30.58 -11.60
CA SER A 276 31.68 31.95 -12.06
C SER A 276 31.38 32.99 -10.97
N ASN A 277 30.47 32.68 -10.05
CA ASN A 277 30.15 33.52 -8.91
C ASN A 277 29.89 32.64 -7.68
N PRO A 278 30.58 32.83 -6.54
CA PRO A 278 30.42 31.96 -5.36
C PRO A 278 29.02 31.97 -4.76
N LYS A 279 28.22 33.01 -5.01
CA LYS A 279 26.80 33.08 -4.61
C LYS A 279 25.87 32.32 -5.56
N GLY A 280 26.37 31.85 -6.70
CA GLY A 280 25.61 31.21 -7.75
C GLY A 280 25.12 29.81 -7.41
N SER A 281 24.22 29.30 -8.24
CA SER A 281 23.66 27.96 -8.14
C SER A 281 24.63 26.88 -8.64
N ASP A 282 24.52 25.65 -8.13
CA ASP A 282 25.30 24.51 -8.61
C ASP A 282 24.76 24.00 -9.96
N THR A 283 25.01 24.79 -11.01
CA THR A 283 24.55 24.57 -12.38
C THR A 283 25.63 24.90 -13.40
N LYS A 284 25.39 24.55 -14.67
CA LYS A 284 26.35 24.70 -15.79
C LYS A 284 25.78 25.45 -17.00
N GLY A 285 24.56 25.99 -16.88
CA GLY A 285 23.84 26.65 -17.98
C GLY A 285 24.18 28.13 -18.23
N LEU A 286 23.32 28.78 -19.03
CA LEU A 286 23.37 30.21 -19.32
C LEU A 286 23.05 31.04 -18.07
N GLU A 287 23.76 32.14 -17.86
CA GLU A 287 23.62 33.00 -16.67
C GLU A 287 22.98 34.33 -17.03
N SER A 288 21.86 34.68 -16.37
CA SER A 288 21.21 35.97 -16.58
C SER A 288 22.06 37.15 -16.11
N TYR A 289 22.83 36.96 -15.03
CA TYR A 289 23.69 37.98 -14.43
C TYR A 289 24.75 38.53 -15.40
N SER A 290 25.33 37.66 -16.22
CA SER A 290 26.44 38.00 -17.12
C SER A 290 26.02 38.11 -18.59
N SER A 291 24.94 37.43 -19.01
CA SER A 291 24.54 37.40 -20.43
C SER A 291 23.47 38.44 -20.77
N HIS A 292 22.52 38.66 -19.85
CA HIS A 292 21.40 39.60 -20.05
C HIS A 292 21.47 40.79 -19.09
N TYR A 293 22.49 40.82 -18.23
CA TYR A 293 22.71 41.84 -17.21
C TYR A 293 21.54 42.00 -16.23
N ALA A 294 20.84 40.90 -15.96
CA ALA A 294 19.73 40.83 -15.02
C ALA A 294 20.23 40.39 -13.63
N ASP A 295 20.41 41.34 -12.72
CA ASP A 295 20.88 41.07 -11.36
C ASP A 295 19.73 40.79 -10.38
N SER A 296 19.04 39.67 -10.60
CA SER A 296 17.86 39.30 -9.82
C SER A 296 18.12 39.15 -8.32
N LEU A 297 19.32 38.71 -7.94
CA LEU A 297 19.69 38.62 -6.53
C LEU A 297 19.79 40.01 -5.88
N TYR A 298 20.24 41.03 -6.61
CA TYR A 298 20.21 42.41 -6.14
C TYR A 298 18.76 42.88 -5.93
N TRP A 299 17.85 42.62 -6.90
CA TRP A 299 16.45 43.05 -6.80
C TRP A 299 15.74 42.47 -5.57
N ILE A 300 16.01 41.20 -5.26
CA ILE A 300 15.48 40.52 -4.08
C ILE A 300 16.04 41.15 -2.80
N ASN A 301 17.37 41.25 -2.68
CA ASN A 301 18.02 41.66 -1.44
C ASN A 301 17.68 43.09 -1.00
N ILE A 302 17.31 43.96 -1.94
CA ILE A 302 16.90 45.34 -1.62
C ILE A 302 15.39 45.57 -1.77
N GLU A 303 14.61 44.51 -1.97
CA GLU A 303 13.14 44.52 -1.97
C GLU A 303 12.50 45.55 -2.93
N ILE A 304 13.06 45.66 -4.15
CA ILE A 304 12.53 46.55 -5.20
C ILE A 304 11.53 45.84 -6.13
N ILE A 305 11.19 44.59 -5.84
CA ILE A 305 10.12 43.82 -6.49
C ILE A 305 9.30 43.15 -5.39
N ASP A 306 8.00 42.96 -5.62
CA ASP A 306 7.08 42.32 -4.68
C ASP A 306 7.02 40.79 -4.87
N TYR A 307 7.37 40.31 -6.06
CA TYR A 307 7.50 38.89 -6.35
C TYR A 307 8.52 38.59 -7.45
N ILE A 308 9.04 37.37 -7.46
CA ILE A 308 9.94 36.86 -8.49
C ILE A 308 9.49 35.49 -9.00
N VAL A 309 9.63 35.28 -10.32
CA VAL A 309 9.18 34.06 -11.01
C VAL A 309 10.30 33.42 -11.84
N PRO A 310 11.35 32.84 -11.25
CA PRO A 310 12.42 32.20 -12.01
C PRO A 310 11.89 31.10 -12.94
N GLN A 311 12.32 31.15 -14.20
CA GLN A 311 11.97 30.20 -15.25
C GLN A 311 12.79 28.90 -15.11
N ILE A 312 12.38 27.99 -14.22
CA ILE A 312 13.06 26.71 -13.98
C ILE A 312 12.55 25.66 -14.99
N TYR A 313 12.95 25.84 -16.25
CA TYR A 313 12.43 25.08 -17.39
C TYR A 313 13.16 23.76 -17.65
N TRP A 314 13.59 23.08 -16.61
CA TRP A 314 14.34 21.82 -16.66
C TRP A 314 13.68 20.78 -15.76
N ASN A 315 13.97 19.50 -16.00
CA ASN A 315 13.43 18.41 -15.19
C ASN A 315 14.25 18.19 -13.91
N ILE A 316 13.62 17.57 -12.91
CA ILE A 316 14.28 17.08 -11.70
C ILE A 316 15.38 16.09 -12.09
N GLY A 317 16.57 16.29 -11.53
CA GLY A 317 17.76 15.47 -11.77
C GLY A 317 18.54 15.81 -13.04
N TYR A 318 18.19 16.88 -13.77
CA TYR A 318 18.94 17.28 -14.97
C TYR A 318 20.36 17.75 -14.61
N SER A 319 21.38 17.14 -15.23
CA SER A 319 22.78 17.32 -14.83
C SER A 319 23.36 18.73 -15.02
N ILE A 320 22.77 19.53 -15.93
CA ILE A 320 23.23 20.90 -16.22
C ILE A 320 22.49 21.94 -15.36
N ALA A 321 21.20 21.72 -15.12
CA ALA A 321 20.31 22.70 -14.48
C ALA A 321 19.16 21.97 -13.75
N ASP A 322 19.51 21.20 -12.71
CA ASP A 322 18.55 20.39 -11.96
C ASP A 322 17.48 21.30 -11.33
N TYR A 323 16.21 20.99 -11.63
CA TYR A 323 15.06 21.69 -11.06
C TYR A 323 15.15 21.80 -9.53
N LYS A 324 15.46 20.70 -8.84
CA LYS A 324 15.49 20.67 -7.37
C LYS A 324 16.59 21.57 -6.81
N LYS A 325 17.77 21.58 -7.44
CA LYS A 325 18.88 22.45 -7.02
C LYS A 325 18.54 23.91 -7.22
N LEU A 326 17.89 24.23 -8.34
CA LEU A 326 17.49 25.60 -8.66
C LEU A 326 16.37 26.10 -7.76
N SER A 327 15.32 25.29 -7.52
CA SER A 327 14.22 25.68 -6.64
C SER A 327 14.74 25.98 -5.22
N THR A 328 15.60 25.11 -4.67
CA THR A 328 16.25 25.34 -3.37
C THR A 328 17.18 26.55 -3.36
N TRP A 329 17.90 26.82 -4.46
CA TRP A 329 18.73 28.03 -4.54
C TRP A 329 17.88 29.31 -4.52
N TRP A 330 16.76 29.34 -5.25
CA TRP A 330 15.84 30.48 -5.25
C TRP A 330 15.12 30.67 -3.92
N GLU A 331 14.76 29.59 -3.22
CA GLU A 331 14.25 29.66 -1.84
C GLU A 331 15.24 30.37 -0.93
N ASN A 332 16.51 29.97 -0.99
CA ASN A 332 17.56 30.61 -0.19
C ASN A 332 17.76 32.08 -0.60
N ALA A 333 17.60 32.42 -1.88
CA ALA A 333 17.75 33.78 -2.37
C ALA A 333 16.67 34.72 -1.80
N VAL A 334 15.43 34.27 -1.63
CA VAL A 334 14.33 35.08 -1.06
C VAL A 334 14.18 34.93 0.46
N SER A 335 14.82 33.93 1.06
CA SER A 335 14.69 33.64 2.49
C SER A 335 15.06 34.85 3.34
N GLY A 336 14.14 35.29 4.20
CA GLY A 336 14.33 36.46 5.06
C GLY A 336 13.97 37.80 4.41
N THR A 337 13.45 37.80 3.19
CA THR A 337 12.92 38.98 2.49
C THR A 337 11.39 38.93 2.40
N ASN A 338 10.78 40.06 2.02
CA ASN A 338 9.36 40.19 1.72
C ASN A 338 9.01 39.84 0.25
N VAL A 339 9.99 39.39 -0.54
CA VAL A 339 9.77 39.05 -1.96
C VAL A 339 9.15 37.65 -2.08
N ASP A 340 7.96 37.58 -2.67
CA ASP A 340 7.31 36.29 -2.92
C ASP A 340 8.03 35.51 -4.02
N LEU A 341 8.28 34.22 -3.78
CA LEU A 341 8.83 33.30 -4.78
C LEU A 341 7.71 32.46 -5.41
N TYR A 342 7.56 32.57 -6.73
CA TYR A 342 6.76 31.66 -7.55
C TYR A 342 7.67 30.92 -8.52
N ILE A 343 7.36 29.68 -8.89
CA ILE A 343 8.19 28.96 -9.87
C ILE A 343 7.56 28.99 -11.26
N GLY A 344 8.35 29.37 -12.27
CA GLY A 344 7.97 29.26 -13.67
C GLY A 344 8.14 27.84 -14.20
N HIS A 345 7.06 27.21 -14.65
CA HIS A 345 7.05 25.85 -15.19
C HIS A 345 7.01 25.81 -16.73
N ALA A 346 7.81 24.91 -17.31
CA ALA A 346 7.87 24.67 -18.75
C ALA A 346 6.78 23.69 -19.22
N ALA A 347 5.52 24.08 -19.15
CA ALA A 347 4.42 23.24 -19.62
C ALA A 347 4.61 22.81 -21.09
N TYR A 348 5.21 23.68 -21.91
CA TYR A 348 5.52 23.41 -23.33
C TYR A 348 6.46 22.23 -23.58
N LYS A 349 7.18 21.74 -22.57
CA LYS A 349 8.04 20.54 -22.69
C LYS A 349 7.30 19.25 -22.35
N ALA A 350 6.24 19.33 -21.57
CA ALA A 350 5.45 18.17 -21.14
C ALA A 350 4.58 17.62 -22.28
N GLY A 351 4.13 16.36 -22.14
CA GLY A 351 3.41 15.64 -23.18
C GLY A 351 4.34 15.04 -24.25
N ASN A 352 5.63 14.87 -23.95
CA ASN A 352 6.52 14.16 -24.85
C ASN A 352 6.00 12.72 -25.07
N PRO A 353 5.88 12.23 -26.31
CA PRO A 353 5.33 10.90 -26.57
C PRO A 353 6.31 9.77 -26.27
N ASP A 354 7.61 10.04 -26.11
CA ASP A 354 8.62 9.03 -25.79
C ASP A 354 8.60 8.70 -24.28
N PRO A 355 8.28 7.45 -23.87
CA PRO A 355 8.29 7.02 -22.47
C PRO A 355 9.64 7.15 -21.77
N LYS A 356 10.74 7.28 -22.52
CA LYS A 356 12.09 7.51 -21.96
C LYS A 356 12.38 8.98 -21.69
N SER A 357 11.59 9.88 -22.25
CA SER A 357 11.74 11.31 -22.01
C SER A 357 11.39 11.62 -20.55
N PRO A 358 12.19 12.43 -19.84
CA PRO A 358 11.79 12.91 -18.52
C PRO A 358 10.49 13.72 -18.56
N TRP A 359 10.09 14.20 -19.75
CA TRP A 359 8.86 14.96 -19.98
C TRP A 359 7.71 14.11 -20.55
N TYR A 360 7.77 12.78 -20.40
CA TYR A 360 6.69 11.89 -20.84
C TYR A 360 5.38 12.18 -20.09
N GLY A 361 4.30 12.41 -20.85
CA GLY A 361 3.00 12.77 -20.29
C GLY A 361 3.06 14.02 -19.39
N ALA A 362 2.40 13.97 -18.23
CA ALA A 362 2.36 15.06 -17.25
C ALA A 362 3.18 14.80 -15.97
N GLY A 363 3.87 13.65 -15.89
CA GLY A 363 4.51 13.18 -14.65
C GLY A 363 5.60 14.10 -14.11
N GLU A 364 6.36 14.78 -14.98
CA GLU A 364 7.37 15.74 -14.52
C GLU A 364 6.75 16.96 -13.84
N ILE A 365 5.70 17.53 -14.42
CA ILE A 365 4.99 18.68 -13.85
C ILE A 365 4.39 18.32 -12.49
N GLU A 366 3.78 17.14 -12.38
CA GLU A 366 3.27 16.61 -11.12
C GLU A 366 4.36 16.51 -10.05
N ARG A 367 5.51 15.89 -10.37
CA ARG A 367 6.64 15.77 -9.43
C ARG A 367 7.19 17.13 -9.01
N GLN A 368 7.28 18.10 -9.92
CA GLN A 368 7.72 19.46 -9.60
C GLN A 368 6.76 20.17 -8.65
N LEU A 369 5.45 20.05 -8.89
CA LEU A 369 4.44 20.64 -8.02
C LEU A 369 4.46 20.03 -6.62
N PHE A 370 4.57 18.70 -6.51
CA PHE A 370 4.70 18.05 -5.21
C PHE A 370 6.02 18.37 -4.50
N LEU A 371 7.12 18.55 -5.25
CA LEU A 371 8.37 19.02 -4.67
C LEU A 371 8.21 20.43 -4.10
N ASN A 372 7.58 21.34 -4.84
CA ASN A 372 7.30 22.70 -4.36
C ASN A 372 6.42 22.70 -3.10
N ASP A 373 5.45 21.78 -3.00
CA ASP A 373 4.55 21.65 -1.82
C ASP A 373 5.30 21.25 -0.53
N THR A 374 6.53 20.76 -0.63
CA THR A 374 7.37 20.49 0.56
C THR A 374 7.99 21.77 1.16
N SER A 375 7.93 22.88 0.42
CA SER A 375 8.48 24.17 0.82
C SER A 375 7.45 25.04 1.49
N LYS A 376 7.89 25.82 2.49
CA LYS A 376 7.09 26.92 3.07
C LYS A 376 7.42 28.29 2.45
N ILE A 377 8.45 28.35 1.61
CA ILE A 377 8.98 29.59 1.02
C ILE A 377 8.45 29.78 -0.41
N ILE A 378 8.30 28.71 -1.19
CA ILE A 378 7.67 28.76 -2.51
C ILE A 378 6.16 29.00 -2.30
N LYS A 379 5.66 30.14 -2.76
CA LYS A 379 4.27 30.58 -2.56
C LYS A 379 3.37 30.35 -3.78
N GLY A 380 3.87 29.67 -4.82
CA GLY A 380 3.08 29.45 -6.02
C GLY A 380 3.83 29.00 -7.26
N SER A 381 3.11 28.93 -8.36
CA SER A 381 3.55 28.37 -9.64
C SER A 381 2.91 29.13 -10.80
N VAL A 382 3.70 29.40 -11.85
CA VAL A 382 3.26 30.10 -13.06
C VAL A 382 3.60 29.25 -14.29
N PHE A 383 2.64 29.01 -15.16
CA PHE A 383 2.78 28.05 -16.27
C PHE A 383 2.96 28.75 -17.61
N PHE A 384 4.03 28.39 -18.32
CA PHE A 384 4.26 28.84 -19.69
C PHE A 384 3.85 27.72 -20.67
N ASN A 385 2.71 27.82 -21.36
CA ASN A 385 1.76 28.94 -21.49
C ASN A 385 0.31 28.45 -21.75
N TYR A 386 -0.66 29.36 -21.96
CA TYR A 386 -2.07 29.03 -22.18
C TYR A 386 -2.31 27.99 -23.28
N ASN A 387 -1.83 28.22 -24.51
CA ASN A 387 -2.19 27.38 -25.66
C ASN A 387 -1.67 25.96 -25.50
N VAL A 388 -0.49 25.78 -24.90
CA VAL A 388 0.03 24.45 -24.58
C VAL A 388 -0.87 23.75 -23.57
N MET A 389 -1.19 24.44 -22.49
CA MET A 389 -2.03 23.89 -21.42
C MET A 389 -3.39 23.49 -21.99
N ALA A 390 -4.08 24.39 -22.69
CA ALA A 390 -5.41 24.17 -23.27
C ALA A 390 -5.45 23.05 -24.33
N LYS A 391 -4.38 22.87 -25.12
CA LYS A 391 -4.28 21.79 -26.13
C LYS A 391 -3.91 20.44 -25.53
N ASN A 392 -3.35 20.39 -24.32
CA ASN A 392 -2.92 19.16 -23.67
C ASN A 392 -3.83 18.82 -22.48
N THR A 393 -4.83 17.97 -22.74
CA THR A 393 -5.81 17.54 -21.75
C THR A 393 -5.17 16.80 -20.57
N ALA A 394 -4.09 16.05 -20.78
CA ALA A 394 -3.41 15.32 -19.71
C ALA A 394 -2.79 16.29 -18.71
N ILE A 395 -2.02 17.28 -19.18
CA ILE A 395 -1.43 18.31 -18.31
C ILE A 395 -2.52 19.14 -17.63
N THR A 396 -3.54 19.55 -18.38
CA THR A 396 -4.70 20.29 -17.84
C THR A 396 -5.33 19.54 -16.67
N ASN A 397 -5.61 18.24 -16.84
CA ASN A 397 -6.25 17.43 -15.82
C ASN A 397 -5.33 17.21 -14.62
N THR A 398 -4.04 16.97 -14.82
CA THR A 398 -3.06 16.84 -13.73
C THR A 398 -3.01 18.10 -12.88
N VAL A 399 -2.82 19.27 -13.50
CA VAL A 399 -2.73 20.56 -12.79
C VAL A 399 -4.06 20.88 -12.09
N LYS A 400 -5.19 20.69 -12.76
CA LYS A 400 -6.53 20.89 -12.18
C LYS A 400 -6.77 19.98 -10.97
N THR A 401 -6.38 18.71 -11.04
CA THR A 401 -6.52 17.76 -9.93
C THR A 401 -5.68 18.19 -8.73
N ILE A 402 -4.42 18.60 -8.96
CA ILE A 402 -3.54 19.08 -7.89
C ILE A 402 -4.11 20.35 -7.25
N PHE A 403 -4.51 21.34 -8.04
CA PHE A 403 -5.11 22.58 -7.53
C PHE A 403 -6.43 22.33 -6.78
N ASN A 404 -7.28 21.43 -7.29
CA ASN A 404 -8.47 20.99 -6.56
C ASN A 404 -8.11 20.32 -5.23
N GLY A 405 -7.06 19.49 -5.20
CA GLY A 405 -6.55 18.90 -3.97
C GLY A 405 -6.05 19.94 -2.96
N ARG A 406 -5.32 20.96 -3.43
CA ARG A 406 -4.86 22.10 -2.61
C ARG A 406 -6.01 22.95 -2.08
N ASP A 407 -7.07 23.11 -2.87
CA ASP A 407 -8.31 23.79 -2.47
C ASP A 407 -9.23 22.94 -1.58
N GLY A 408 -8.88 21.67 -1.32
CA GLY A 408 -9.78 20.74 -0.62
C GLY A 408 -11.02 20.33 -1.42
N LYS A 409 -11.05 20.62 -2.73
CA LYS A 409 -12.11 20.22 -3.68
C LYS A 409 -11.98 18.77 -4.17
N ALA A 410 -10.83 18.14 -3.94
CA ALA A 410 -10.58 16.72 -4.24
C ALA A 410 -9.75 16.08 -3.11
N PRO A 411 -9.95 14.79 -2.79
CA PRO A 411 -9.17 14.10 -1.78
C PRO A 411 -7.73 13.82 -2.26
N LYS A 412 -6.76 13.91 -1.36
CA LYS A 412 -5.35 13.61 -1.58
C LYS A 412 -5.06 12.12 -1.79
N VAL A 413 -5.97 11.26 -1.35
CA VAL A 413 -5.95 9.79 -1.46
C VAL A 413 -7.33 9.39 -1.99
N ALA A 414 -7.34 8.73 -3.15
CA ALA A 414 -8.57 8.21 -3.73
C ALA A 414 -9.16 7.15 -2.80
N VAL A 415 -10.48 7.19 -2.65
CA VAL A 415 -11.24 6.15 -1.94
C VAL A 415 -11.07 4.83 -2.66
N SER A 416 -10.73 3.77 -1.92
CA SER A 416 -10.57 2.42 -2.46
C SER A 416 -11.10 1.38 -1.49
N ILE A 417 -11.90 0.44 -1.98
CA ILE A 417 -12.36 -0.75 -1.27
C ILE A 417 -11.37 -1.88 -1.58
N SER A 418 -10.59 -2.27 -0.58
CA SER A 418 -9.59 -3.33 -0.67
C SER A 418 -10.13 -4.71 -0.28
N ARG A 419 -11.21 -4.75 0.52
CA ARG A 419 -11.92 -5.98 0.88
C ARG A 419 -13.44 -5.74 0.82
N PRO A 420 -14.20 -6.51 0.03
CA PRO A 420 -13.73 -7.61 -0.81
C PRO A 420 -12.87 -7.12 -1.98
N THR A 421 -11.95 -7.94 -2.47
CA THR A 421 -11.06 -7.58 -3.59
C THR A 421 -11.77 -7.53 -4.94
N SER A 422 -13.00 -8.05 -5.01
CA SER A 422 -13.90 -7.99 -6.15
C SER A 422 -15.34 -8.28 -5.70
N ASN A 423 -16.33 -8.11 -6.57
CA ASN A 423 -17.70 -8.50 -6.31
C ASN A 423 -17.77 -10.00 -5.97
N LEU A 424 -18.49 -10.39 -4.91
CA LEU A 424 -18.55 -11.79 -4.46
C LEU A 424 -19.97 -12.24 -4.10
N THR A 425 -20.14 -13.56 -3.96
CA THR A 425 -21.37 -14.19 -3.48
C THR A 425 -21.12 -14.97 -2.19
N THR A 426 -21.97 -14.79 -1.18
CA THR A 426 -21.81 -15.40 0.15
C THR A 426 -23.16 -15.83 0.76
N SER A 427 -23.16 -16.66 1.81
CA SER A 427 -24.33 -16.91 2.67
C SER A 427 -24.31 -16.08 3.96
N MET A 428 -23.20 -15.41 4.27
CA MET A 428 -23.03 -14.62 5.50
C MET A 428 -24.09 -13.52 5.60
N SER A 429 -24.59 -13.27 6.81
CA SER A 429 -25.54 -12.19 7.12
C SER A 429 -24.87 -10.82 7.28
N SER A 430 -23.54 -10.76 7.30
CA SER A 430 -22.75 -9.53 7.34
C SER A 430 -21.40 -9.73 6.64
N PHE A 431 -20.75 -8.63 6.27
CA PHE A 431 -19.40 -8.62 5.68
C PHE A 431 -18.62 -7.38 6.11
N TYR A 432 -17.35 -7.56 6.46
CA TYR A 432 -16.44 -6.52 6.88
C TYR A 432 -15.72 -5.91 5.68
N LEU A 433 -16.10 -4.68 5.36
CA LEU A 433 -15.46 -3.89 4.31
C LEU A 433 -14.20 -3.25 4.84
N ASN A 434 -13.16 -3.15 4.01
CA ASN A 434 -11.87 -2.56 4.38
C ASN A 434 -11.28 -1.77 3.22
N GLY A 435 -10.52 -0.72 3.51
CA GLY A 435 -9.89 0.07 2.45
C GLY A 435 -9.18 1.32 2.94
N GLU A 436 -8.87 2.21 2.00
CA GLU A 436 -8.21 3.50 2.27
C GLU A 436 -9.01 4.69 1.74
N SER A 437 -8.79 5.83 2.38
CA SER A 437 -9.40 7.12 2.05
C SER A 437 -8.47 8.24 2.52
N ASP A 438 -8.67 9.47 2.03
CA ASP A 438 -7.86 10.60 2.54
C ASP A 438 -8.28 10.99 3.97
N PRO A 439 -7.33 10.99 4.93
CA PRO A 439 -7.62 11.25 6.33
C PRO A 439 -8.10 12.68 6.61
N SER A 440 -7.83 13.63 5.71
CA SER A 440 -8.18 15.05 5.89
C SER A 440 -9.61 15.41 5.50
N GLN A 441 -10.37 14.46 4.95
CA GLN A 441 -11.74 14.67 4.48
C GLN A 441 -12.69 13.60 5.03
N PRO A 442 -14.00 13.90 5.19
CA PRO A 442 -14.98 12.93 5.65
C PRO A 442 -15.26 11.85 4.60
N LEU A 443 -15.24 10.58 5.02
CA LEU A 443 -15.60 9.43 4.20
C LEU A 443 -17.06 9.04 4.45
N TYR A 444 -17.83 8.76 3.39
CA TYR A 444 -19.21 8.31 3.50
C TYR A 444 -19.39 6.93 2.87
N LEU A 445 -20.12 6.03 3.54
CA LEU A 445 -20.58 4.74 3.04
C LEU A 445 -22.08 4.77 2.82
N ASN A 446 -22.53 4.66 1.56
CA ASN A 446 -23.93 4.81 1.16
C ASN A 446 -24.55 6.10 1.74
N GLY A 447 -23.78 7.20 1.73
CA GLY A 447 -24.19 8.50 2.25
C GLY A 447 -24.08 8.68 3.77
N LYS A 448 -23.68 7.66 4.54
CA LYS A 448 -23.48 7.75 6.00
C LYS A 448 -22.00 7.93 6.35
N LEU A 449 -21.69 8.82 7.28
CA LEU A 449 -20.31 9.09 7.71
C LEU A 449 -19.66 7.83 8.29
N VAL A 450 -18.40 7.57 7.90
CA VAL A 450 -17.55 6.50 8.44
C VAL A 450 -16.65 7.08 9.52
N GLU A 451 -16.94 6.79 10.78
CA GLU A 451 -16.24 7.35 11.93
C GLU A 451 -14.94 6.60 12.29
N ASN A 452 -14.90 5.28 12.06
CA ASN A 452 -13.80 4.42 12.48
C ASN A 452 -12.70 4.35 11.42
N ARG A 453 -11.84 5.38 11.38
CA ARG A 453 -10.64 5.42 10.53
C ARG A 453 -9.36 5.55 11.34
N SER A 454 -8.25 5.03 10.79
CA SER A 454 -6.91 5.29 11.30
C SER A 454 -6.46 6.72 10.96
N PRO A 455 -5.41 7.26 11.61
CA PRO A 455 -4.83 8.55 11.27
C PRO A 455 -4.36 8.70 9.81
N LYS A 456 -3.96 7.61 9.15
CA LYS A 456 -3.66 7.59 7.71
C LYS A 456 -4.87 7.43 6.80
N GLY A 457 -6.08 7.32 7.35
CA GLY A 457 -7.32 7.25 6.59
C GLY A 457 -7.69 5.84 6.14
N TYR A 458 -7.04 4.80 6.67
CA TYR A 458 -7.51 3.43 6.55
C TYR A 458 -8.81 3.26 7.31
N PHE A 459 -9.77 2.52 6.76
CA PHE A 459 -11.07 2.32 7.38
C PHE A 459 -11.45 0.85 7.31
N GLY A 460 -12.36 0.46 8.21
CA GLY A 460 -13.05 -0.82 8.08
C GLY A 460 -14.40 -0.82 8.79
N VAL A 461 -15.41 -1.40 8.15
CA VAL A 461 -16.82 -1.30 8.55
C VAL A 461 -17.53 -2.64 8.35
N LEU A 462 -18.15 -3.17 9.41
CA LEU A 462 -19.01 -4.35 9.31
C LEU A 462 -20.39 -3.96 8.77
N MET A 463 -20.76 -4.51 7.62
CA MET A 463 -22.04 -4.23 6.97
C MET A 463 -22.99 -5.42 7.04
N PRO A 464 -24.26 -5.24 7.45
CA PRO A 464 -25.27 -6.29 7.33
C PRO A 464 -25.59 -6.54 5.83
N LEU A 465 -25.96 -7.78 5.51
CA LEU A 465 -26.32 -8.23 4.18
C LEU A 465 -27.76 -8.74 4.13
N SER A 466 -28.58 -8.12 3.29
CA SER A 466 -29.90 -8.63 2.90
C SER A 466 -29.75 -9.74 1.86
N VAL A 467 -30.67 -10.70 1.82
CA VAL A 467 -30.70 -11.71 0.73
C VAL A 467 -30.85 -10.98 -0.61
N GLY A 468 -30.05 -11.38 -1.61
CA GLY A 468 -29.95 -10.70 -2.90
C GLY A 468 -28.69 -9.83 -3.03
N LYS A 469 -28.72 -8.86 -3.94
CA LYS A 469 -27.59 -7.95 -4.20
C LYS A 469 -27.54 -6.85 -3.14
N ASN A 470 -26.38 -6.63 -2.54
CA ASN A 470 -26.08 -5.50 -1.66
C ASN A 470 -24.96 -4.70 -2.31
N THR A 471 -25.21 -3.42 -2.60
CA THR A 471 -24.20 -2.52 -3.17
C THR A 471 -23.72 -1.55 -2.10
N PHE A 472 -22.41 -1.44 -1.97
CA PHE A 472 -21.74 -0.54 -1.04
C PHE A 472 -20.90 0.44 -1.84
N THR A 473 -21.21 1.72 -1.71
CA THR A 473 -20.49 2.82 -2.36
C THR A 473 -19.85 3.67 -1.28
N LEU A 474 -18.53 3.76 -1.30
CA LEU A 474 -17.79 4.74 -0.53
C LEU A 474 -17.57 5.98 -1.38
N SER A 475 -17.67 7.16 -0.77
CA SER A 475 -17.50 8.44 -1.44
C SER A 475 -16.86 9.48 -0.55
N GLN A 476 -16.00 10.30 -1.15
CA GLN A 476 -15.30 11.42 -0.51
C GLN A 476 -14.94 12.46 -1.57
N SER A 477 -15.52 13.66 -1.48
CA SER A 477 -15.22 14.86 -2.30
C SER A 477 -14.74 14.61 -3.75
N GLY A 478 -15.55 13.94 -4.58
CA GLY A 478 -15.21 13.69 -5.99
C GLY A 478 -14.43 12.39 -6.27
N SER A 479 -14.11 11.61 -5.23
CA SER A 479 -13.66 10.22 -5.34
C SER A 479 -14.75 9.28 -4.84
N SER A 480 -14.90 8.13 -5.49
CA SER A 480 -15.79 7.05 -5.02
C SER A 480 -15.30 5.70 -5.48
N ASP A 481 -15.60 4.67 -4.69
CA ASP A 481 -15.42 3.27 -5.07
C ASP A 481 -16.63 2.45 -4.62
N SER A 482 -16.93 1.36 -5.32
CA SER A 482 -18.10 0.54 -5.02
C SER A 482 -17.86 -0.95 -5.19
N CYS A 483 -18.47 -1.75 -4.33
CA CYS A 483 -18.50 -3.19 -4.46
C CYS A 483 -19.92 -3.74 -4.30
N THR A 484 -20.19 -4.89 -4.90
CA THR A 484 -21.45 -5.62 -4.79
C THR A 484 -21.20 -6.97 -4.13
N ILE A 485 -21.92 -7.23 -3.04
CA ILE A 485 -21.93 -8.51 -2.34
C ILE A 485 -23.33 -9.12 -2.49
N THR A 486 -23.39 -10.27 -3.15
CA THR A 486 -24.66 -11.00 -3.31
C THR A 486 -24.80 -12.03 -2.20
N ARG A 487 -25.78 -11.86 -1.30
CA ARG A 487 -26.09 -12.86 -0.28
C ARG A 487 -27.10 -13.86 -0.83
N LYS A 488 -26.78 -15.15 -0.80
CA LYS A 488 -27.76 -16.23 -1.05
C LYS A 488 -28.58 -16.47 0.22
N ALA A 489 -29.87 -16.76 0.04
CA ALA A 489 -30.68 -17.30 1.14
C ALA A 489 -30.01 -18.57 1.67
N GLU A 490 -30.05 -18.79 2.98
CA GLU A 490 -29.72 -20.11 3.52
C GLU A 490 -30.62 -21.13 2.83
N THR A 491 -30.02 -22.12 2.18
CA THR A 491 -30.78 -23.21 1.60
C THR A 491 -31.43 -23.97 2.74
N GLY A 492 -32.73 -23.75 2.94
CA GLY A 492 -33.56 -24.68 3.69
C GLY A 492 -33.42 -26.10 3.14
N SER A 493 -33.79 -27.08 3.96
CA SER A 493 -33.72 -28.53 3.68
C SER A 493 -33.80 -28.86 2.19
N GLU A 494 -32.82 -29.61 1.68
CA GLU A 494 -32.75 -29.96 0.26
C GLU A 494 -33.97 -30.82 -0.12
N LYS A 495 -34.74 -30.41 -1.14
CA LYS A 495 -35.86 -31.22 -1.65
C LYS A 495 -35.32 -32.48 -2.32
N MET A 496 -36.03 -33.60 -2.14
CA MET A 496 -35.77 -34.85 -2.85
C MET A 496 -36.79 -35.02 -3.98
N SER A 497 -36.34 -35.51 -5.13
CA SER A 497 -37.19 -35.78 -6.30
C SER A 497 -38.00 -37.08 -6.15
N ALA A 498 -37.58 -37.99 -5.27
CA ALA A 498 -38.25 -39.26 -5.02
C ALA A 498 -38.02 -39.77 -3.58
N VAL A 499 -38.84 -40.72 -3.15
CA VAL A 499 -38.55 -41.54 -1.96
C VAL A 499 -37.41 -42.48 -2.31
N GLU A 500 -36.21 -42.19 -1.83
CA GLU A 500 -35.02 -43.02 -2.06
C GLU A 500 -33.98 -42.85 -0.95
N ILE A 501 -32.95 -43.69 -1.02
CA ILE A 501 -31.71 -43.52 -0.25
C ILE A 501 -30.60 -43.31 -1.28
N PRO A 502 -30.01 -42.10 -1.39
CA PRO A 502 -28.91 -41.84 -2.30
C PRO A 502 -27.73 -42.77 -1.99
N THR A 503 -27.16 -43.43 -3.01
CA THR A 503 -26.05 -44.37 -2.84
C THR A 503 -24.85 -43.73 -2.12
N SER A 504 -24.57 -42.46 -2.40
CA SER A 504 -23.50 -41.67 -1.78
C SER A 504 -23.73 -41.38 -0.29
N SER A 505 -24.95 -41.54 0.21
CA SER A 505 -25.29 -41.31 1.61
C SER A 505 -25.21 -42.57 2.47
N ALA A 506 -25.30 -43.76 1.86
CA ALA A 506 -25.36 -45.04 2.57
C ALA A 506 -23.97 -45.49 3.03
N PHE A 507 -23.69 -45.43 4.32
CA PHE A 507 -22.40 -45.85 4.87
C PHE A 507 -22.22 -47.40 4.86
N PRO A 508 -21.02 -47.96 4.62
CA PRO A 508 -19.79 -47.28 4.28
C PRO A 508 -19.59 -47.14 2.76
N GLN A 509 -18.87 -46.10 2.36
CA GLN A 509 -18.49 -45.82 0.96
C GLN A 509 -17.21 -46.54 0.52
N SER A 510 -16.48 -47.14 1.47
CA SER A 510 -15.24 -47.90 1.22
C SER A 510 -15.14 -49.03 2.25
N GLN A 511 -14.22 -49.98 2.07
CA GLN A 511 -14.04 -51.08 3.01
C GLN A 511 -13.78 -50.57 4.44
N GLU A 512 -14.67 -50.95 5.36
CA GLU A 512 -14.64 -50.58 6.76
C GLU A 512 -14.15 -51.78 7.60
N TYR A 513 -13.13 -51.56 8.43
CA TYR A 513 -12.64 -52.54 9.39
C TYR A 513 -12.50 -51.92 10.77
N ARG A 514 -13.03 -52.62 11.79
CA ARG A 514 -12.99 -52.20 13.19
C ARG A 514 -12.68 -53.38 14.11
N VAL A 515 -12.05 -53.11 15.25
CA VAL A 515 -11.78 -54.18 16.22
C VAL A 515 -13.08 -54.56 16.96
N PRO A 516 -13.18 -55.77 17.53
CA PRO A 516 -14.32 -56.15 18.37
C PRO A 516 -14.63 -55.13 19.47
N GLY A 517 -15.92 -54.91 19.74
CA GLY A 517 -16.38 -54.00 20.80
C GLY A 517 -16.43 -52.52 20.41
N GLU A 518 -15.80 -52.11 19.31
CA GLU A 518 -15.91 -50.72 18.83
C GLU A 518 -17.31 -50.40 18.35
N LYS A 519 -17.75 -49.16 18.56
CA LYS A 519 -19.00 -48.64 18.00
C LYS A 519 -18.71 -47.90 16.70
N ILE A 520 -19.56 -48.15 15.69
CA ILE A 520 -19.62 -47.35 14.47
C ILE A 520 -21.01 -46.75 14.32
N THR A 521 -21.09 -45.60 13.66
CA THR A 521 -22.37 -45.00 13.31
C THR A 521 -22.72 -45.37 11.88
N LEU A 522 -23.74 -46.21 11.71
CA LEU A 522 -24.33 -46.47 10.40
C LEU A 522 -25.21 -45.29 10.04
N THR A 523 -25.00 -44.69 8.87
CA THR A 523 -25.75 -43.51 8.43
C THR A 523 -26.28 -43.66 7.01
N CYS A 524 -27.41 -43.01 6.73
CA CYS A 524 -27.93 -42.79 5.37
C CYS A 524 -28.78 -41.52 5.31
N GLN A 525 -29.02 -41.01 4.11
CA GLN A 525 -30.00 -39.94 3.88
C GLN A 525 -31.27 -40.51 3.25
N ALA A 526 -32.42 -39.99 3.69
CA ALA A 526 -33.74 -40.38 3.19
C ALA A 526 -34.73 -39.21 3.41
N PRO A 527 -35.98 -39.28 2.89
CA PRO A 527 -36.97 -38.25 3.18
C PRO A 527 -37.24 -38.12 4.68
N ALA A 528 -37.30 -36.90 5.21
CA ALA A 528 -37.64 -36.60 6.59
C ALA A 528 -39.01 -37.17 6.99
N GLY A 529 -39.12 -37.60 8.25
CA GLY A 529 -40.32 -38.23 8.81
C GLY A 529 -40.52 -39.70 8.39
N SER A 530 -39.61 -40.29 7.62
CA SER A 530 -39.67 -41.71 7.23
C SER A 530 -39.29 -42.65 8.37
N LYS A 531 -39.78 -43.90 8.30
CA LYS A 531 -39.24 -45.02 9.08
C LYS A 531 -38.06 -45.62 8.32
N VAL A 532 -36.87 -45.56 8.90
CA VAL A 532 -35.63 -46.06 8.26
C VAL A 532 -35.03 -47.17 9.11
N SER A 533 -34.54 -48.23 8.45
CA SER A 533 -33.82 -49.32 9.09
C SER A 533 -32.59 -49.73 8.28
N VAL A 534 -31.66 -50.44 8.92
CA VAL A 534 -30.49 -51.03 8.27
C VAL A 534 -30.34 -52.48 8.68
N LYS A 535 -30.11 -53.37 7.71
CA LYS A 535 -29.80 -54.79 7.92
C LYS A 535 -28.30 -55.02 7.76
N LEU A 536 -27.66 -55.59 8.77
CA LEU A 536 -26.25 -55.95 8.77
C LEU A 536 -26.05 -57.21 9.62
N ASN A 537 -25.21 -58.14 9.15
CA ASN A 537 -24.94 -59.41 9.85
C ASN A 537 -26.22 -60.16 10.27
N GLY A 538 -27.19 -60.26 9.35
CA GLY A 538 -28.47 -60.94 9.58
C GLY A 538 -29.48 -60.21 10.48
N LYS A 539 -29.10 -59.13 11.16
CA LYS A 539 -29.97 -58.37 12.08
C LYS A 539 -30.40 -57.03 11.47
N THR A 540 -31.62 -56.60 11.79
CA THR A 540 -32.19 -55.32 11.34
C THR A 540 -32.26 -54.34 12.52
N TYR A 541 -31.85 -53.10 12.28
CA TYR A 541 -31.78 -52.03 13.28
C TYR A 541 -32.60 -50.82 12.81
N SER A 542 -33.51 -50.33 13.65
CA SER A 542 -34.23 -49.07 13.40
C SER A 542 -33.29 -47.88 13.56
N MET A 543 -33.37 -46.92 12.63
CA MET A 543 -32.50 -45.74 12.60
C MET A 543 -33.26 -44.49 13.06
N LYS A 544 -32.56 -43.60 13.78
CA LYS A 544 -33.10 -42.33 14.26
C LYS A 544 -32.80 -41.21 13.28
N GLN A 545 -33.79 -40.36 12.97
CA GLN A 545 -33.55 -39.11 12.25
C GLN A 545 -32.75 -38.15 13.14
N ILE A 546 -31.61 -37.66 12.63
CA ILE A 546 -30.71 -36.74 13.35
C ILE A 546 -30.60 -35.36 12.71
N SER A 547 -31.14 -35.18 11.51
CA SER A 547 -31.20 -33.87 10.84
C SER A 547 -32.45 -33.76 9.96
N GLY A 548 -32.75 -32.54 9.47
CA GLY A 548 -33.91 -32.26 8.62
C GLY A 548 -35.20 -32.05 9.42
N SER A 549 -36.21 -31.49 8.75
CA SER A 549 -37.51 -31.19 9.37
C SER A 549 -38.17 -32.45 9.94
N THR A 550 -38.82 -32.33 11.10
CA THR A 550 -39.55 -33.45 11.73
C THR A 550 -40.93 -33.68 11.10
N ASN A 551 -41.54 -32.64 10.51
CA ASN A 551 -42.86 -32.68 9.87
C ASN A 551 -42.87 -31.89 8.54
N PRO A 552 -42.11 -32.31 7.52
CA PRO A 552 -42.14 -31.60 6.24
C PRO A 552 -43.46 -31.81 5.49
N SER A 553 -43.96 -30.76 4.83
CA SER A 553 -45.10 -30.83 3.90
C SER A 553 -44.77 -31.49 2.55
N GLY A 554 -43.50 -31.85 2.30
CA GLY A 554 -43.03 -32.48 1.06
C GLY A 554 -41.83 -33.43 1.27
N LEU A 555 -41.22 -33.89 0.18
CA LEU A 555 -40.03 -34.73 0.23
C LEU A 555 -38.79 -33.87 0.47
N TYR A 556 -38.32 -33.83 1.72
CA TYR A 556 -37.12 -33.11 2.12
C TYR A 556 -36.09 -34.06 2.70
N LYS A 557 -34.81 -33.83 2.39
CA LYS A 557 -33.70 -34.68 2.81
C LYS A 557 -33.47 -34.59 4.32
N ALA A 558 -33.29 -35.74 4.95
CA ALA A 558 -32.90 -35.90 6.34
C ALA A 558 -31.82 -36.97 6.48
N THR A 559 -30.98 -36.86 7.51
CA THR A 559 -29.98 -37.87 7.85
C THR A 559 -30.53 -38.78 8.95
N TYR A 560 -30.35 -40.08 8.76
CA TYR A 560 -30.70 -41.11 9.72
C TYR A 560 -29.44 -41.82 10.19
N SER A 561 -29.40 -42.18 11.48
CA SER A 561 -28.27 -42.90 12.07
C SER A 561 -28.67 -43.95 13.09
N VAL A 562 -27.83 -44.98 13.25
CA VAL A 562 -27.87 -45.91 14.39
C VAL A 562 -26.44 -46.28 14.78
N GLU A 563 -26.18 -46.42 16.08
CA GLU A 563 -24.92 -46.98 16.57
C GLU A 563 -24.94 -48.51 16.47
N TYR A 564 -23.85 -49.09 15.96
CA TYR A 564 -23.64 -50.52 15.83
C TYR A 564 -22.34 -50.90 16.55
N THR A 565 -22.42 -51.82 17.51
CA THR A 565 -21.26 -52.37 18.20
C THR A 565 -20.71 -53.57 17.45
N MET A 566 -19.41 -53.54 17.15
CA MET A 566 -18.73 -54.59 16.40
C MET A 566 -18.70 -55.90 17.19
N PRO A 567 -19.17 -57.01 16.61
CA PRO A 567 -19.24 -58.30 17.31
C PRO A 567 -17.84 -58.88 17.56
N SER A 568 -17.74 -59.70 18.62
CA SER A 568 -16.55 -60.48 18.93
C SER A 568 -16.60 -61.85 18.26
N PHE A 569 -15.44 -62.33 17.79
CA PHE A 569 -15.29 -63.66 17.20
C PHE A 569 -14.05 -64.35 17.80
N THR A 570 -13.99 -65.69 17.68
CA THR A 570 -12.84 -66.53 18.07
C THR A 570 -12.33 -67.32 16.86
N GLY A 571 -11.12 -67.90 16.95
CA GLY A 571 -10.54 -68.72 15.87
C GLY A 571 -9.97 -67.93 14.68
N THR A 572 -9.87 -68.62 13.54
CA THR A 572 -9.42 -68.11 12.23
C THR A 572 -10.59 -68.13 11.22
N PRO A 573 -10.63 -67.24 10.20
CA PRO A 573 -9.67 -66.16 9.90
C PRO A 573 -9.78 -64.99 10.88
N ARG A 574 -8.71 -64.20 11.01
CA ARG A 574 -8.66 -63.01 11.88
C ARG A 574 -9.33 -61.77 11.30
N ASN A 575 -9.81 -61.83 10.05
CA ASN A 575 -10.60 -60.79 9.41
C ASN A 575 -11.97 -61.37 9.04
N ILE A 576 -13.04 -60.87 9.66
CA ILE A 576 -14.41 -61.36 9.44
C ILE A 576 -15.16 -60.34 8.60
N ASN A 577 -15.74 -60.76 7.48
CA ASN A 577 -16.60 -59.90 6.66
C ASN A 577 -18.05 -60.01 7.12
N LEU A 578 -18.65 -58.91 7.58
CA LEU A 578 -20.07 -58.85 7.98
C LEU A 578 -21.01 -58.55 6.79
N GLY A 579 -20.43 -58.26 5.62
CA GLY A 579 -21.14 -57.86 4.41
C GLY A 579 -21.43 -56.36 4.35
N ALA A 580 -22.02 -55.93 3.23
CA ALA A 580 -22.48 -54.56 3.05
C ALA A 580 -23.84 -54.36 3.74
N PRO A 581 -24.00 -53.31 4.58
CA PRO A 581 -25.29 -52.94 5.13
C PRO A 581 -26.34 -52.70 4.04
N VAL A 582 -27.58 -53.08 4.33
CA VAL A 582 -28.73 -52.87 3.44
C VAL A 582 -29.71 -51.94 4.14
N TYR A 583 -29.80 -50.71 3.67
CA TYR A 583 -30.66 -49.67 4.22
C TYR A 583 -32.04 -49.71 3.57
N THR A 584 -33.10 -49.55 4.36
CA THR A 584 -34.48 -49.54 3.88
C THR A 584 -35.20 -48.32 4.42
N VAL A 585 -35.87 -47.59 3.54
CA VAL A 585 -36.75 -46.47 3.88
C VAL A 585 -38.19 -46.87 3.59
N ASN A 586 -39.10 -46.57 4.52
CA ASN A 586 -40.54 -46.56 4.30
C ASN A 586 -41.06 -45.14 4.55
N HIS A 587 -41.42 -44.45 3.46
CA HIS A 587 -42.04 -43.13 3.52
C HIS A 587 -43.50 -43.25 3.07
N LYS A 588 -44.44 -43.14 4.01
CA LYS A 588 -45.89 -43.16 3.75
C LYS A 588 -46.34 -44.35 2.87
N GLY A 589 -45.79 -45.55 3.13
CA GLY A 589 -46.13 -46.78 2.39
C GLY A 589 -45.24 -47.06 1.17
N THR A 590 -44.46 -46.09 0.68
CA THR A 590 -43.46 -46.33 -0.36
C THR A 590 -42.18 -46.87 0.27
N VAL A 591 -41.82 -48.11 -0.07
CA VAL A 591 -40.61 -48.77 0.45
C VAL A 591 -39.52 -48.82 -0.61
N ARG A 592 -38.31 -48.37 -0.26
CA ARG A 592 -37.10 -48.52 -1.09
C ARG A 592 -35.95 -49.04 -0.25
N THR A 593 -35.05 -49.78 -0.90
CA THR A 593 -33.87 -50.35 -0.28
C THR A 593 -32.61 -49.94 -1.05
N LYS A 594 -31.51 -49.74 -0.34
CA LYS A 594 -30.19 -49.44 -0.90
C LYS A 594 -29.12 -50.22 -0.15
N LYS A 595 -28.36 -51.04 -0.89
CA LYS A 595 -27.14 -51.68 -0.38
C LYS A 595 -26.01 -50.66 -0.36
N ALA A 596 -25.26 -50.61 0.74
CA ALA A 596 -24.08 -49.76 0.85
C ALA A 596 -23.02 -50.13 -0.21
N PRO A 597 -22.22 -49.19 -0.70
CA PRO A 597 -21.18 -49.46 -1.70
C PRO A 597 -20.06 -50.40 -1.22
N SER A 598 -19.89 -50.61 0.08
CA SER A 598 -18.80 -51.41 0.62
C SER A 598 -19.18 -52.21 1.86
N ASN A 599 -18.34 -53.18 2.19
CA ASN A 599 -18.54 -54.08 3.31
C ASN A 599 -18.03 -53.49 4.62
N ILE A 600 -18.63 -53.95 5.71
CA ILE A 600 -18.11 -53.78 7.07
C ILE A 600 -17.50 -55.11 7.50
N GLY A 601 -16.32 -55.07 8.13
CA GLY A 601 -15.66 -56.24 8.66
C GLY A 601 -15.09 -56.01 10.07
N VAL A 602 -14.93 -57.09 10.81
CA VAL A 602 -14.19 -57.12 12.07
C VAL A 602 -12.75 -57.50 11.80
N ILE A 603 -11.81 -56.67 12.26
CA ILE A 603 -10.37 -56.95 12.25
C ILE A 603 -9.93 -57.36 13.65
N MET A 604 -9.66 -58.65 13.83
CA MET A 604 -9.28 -59.21 15.12
C MET A 604 -7.77 -59.08 15.35
N ARG A 605 -7.38 -59.19 16.63
CA ARG A 605 -5.97 -59.32 17.02
C ARG A 605 -5.29 -60.45 16.25
N GLY A 606 -4.06 -60.19 15.78
CA GLY A 606 -3.32 -61.13 14.93
C GLY A 606 -3.82 -61.16 13.48
N SER A 607 -4.58 -60.16 13.06
CA SER A 607 -4.89 -59.92 11.64
C SER A 607 -3.59 -59.87 10.83
N PRO A 608 -3.57 -60.46 9.63
CA PRO A 608 -2.37 -60.48 8.81
C PRO A 608 -2.18 -59.18 8.01
N TYR A 609 -2.96 -58.12 8.27
CA TYR A 609 -2.82 -56.83 7.58
C TYR A 609 -1.73 -55.97 8.23
N TYR A 610 -0.81 -55.50 7.38
CA TYR A 610 0.28 -54.60 7.75
C TYR A 610 0.24 -53.34 6.89
N ALA A 611 0.78 -52.25 7.43
CA ALA A 611 1.00 -51.01 6.72
C ALA A 611 2.47 -50.62 6.83
N GLU A 612 3.13 -50.48 5.69
CA GLU A 612 4.49 -49.97 5.56
C GLU A 612 4.45 -48.52 5.10
N ALA A 613 5.16 -47.62 5.78
CA ALA A 613 5.32 -46.23 5.33
C ALA A 613 6.00 -46.18 3.96
N ALA A 614 5.30 -45.68 2.93
CA ALA A 614 5.78 -45.71 1.55
C ALA A 614 6.57 -44.44 1.16
N ASN A 615 6.32 -43.34 1.86
CA ASN A 615 6.94 -42.04 1.63
C ASN A 615 7.94 -41.70 2.73
N ASP A 616 8.87 -40.79 2.44
CA ASP A 616 9.95 -40.39 3.35
C ASP A 616 9.43 -39.97 4.72
N VAL A 617 8.34 -39.20 4.73
CA VAL A 617 7.58 -38.83 5.93
C VAL A 617 6.09 -39.06 5.70
N VAL A 618 5.47 -39.76 6.64
CA VAL A 618 4.03 -40.04 6.70
C VAL A 618 3.46 -39.46 7.98
N ASP A 619 2.62 -38.44 7.85
CA ASP A 619 1.83 -37.89 8.94
C ASP A 619 0.85 -38.94 9.49
N THR A 620 0.76 -39.02 10.81
CA THR A 620 -0.27 -39.79 11.52
C THR A 620 -1.29 -38.87 12.17
N TYR A 621 -2.48 -39.40 12.48
CA TYR A 621 -3.59 -38.64 13.05
C TYR A 621 -4.23 -39.39 14.22
N ASN A 622 -4.68 -38.67 15.24
CA ASN A 622 -5.38 -39.27 16.39
C ASN A 622 -6.80 -39.78 16.03
N ALA A 623 -7.34 -39.34 14.90
CA ALA A 623 -8.63 -39.74 14.36
C ALA A 623 -8.51 -39.80 12.82
N PRO A 624 -9.41 -40.49 12.09
CA PRO A 624 -9.38 -40.59 10.63
C PRO A 624 -9.86 -39.29 9.96
N VAL A 625 -9.28 -38.16 10.35
CA VAL A 625 -9.54 -36.81 9.84
C VAL A 625 -8.27 -35.98 9.94
N SER A 626 -7.91 -35.30 8.85
CA SER A 626 -6.70 -34.47 8.80
C SER A 626 -6.92 -33.05 9.36
N GLY A 627 -8.17 -32.61 9.51
CA GLY A 627 -8.52 -31.26 9.97
C GLY A 627 -8.01 -30.88 11.36
N ASN A 628 -7.66 -31.86 12.20
CA ASN A 628 -7.08 -31.64 13.53
C ASN A 628 -5.53 -31.52 13.51
N GLY A 629 -4.93 -31.64 12.32
CA GLY A 629 -3.49 -31.67 12.12
C GLY A 629 -2.84 -33.02 12.47
N ALA A 630 -1.63 -33.23 11.97
CA ALA A 630 -0.84 -34.43 12.24
C ALA A 630 -0.42 -34.51 13.72
N ALA A 631 -0.32 -35.74 14.24
CA ALA A 631 0.08 -36.05 15.60
C ALA A 631 1.54 -36.52 15.68
N PHE A 632 1.95 -37.43 14.81
CA PHE A 632 3.32 -37.93 14.76
C PHE A 632 3.77 -38.15 13.32
N GLU A 633 5.05 -38.41 13.13
CA GLU A 633 5.65 -38.72 11.83
C GLU A 633 6.16 -40.16 11.83
N LEU A 634 5.88 -40.89 10.74
CA LEU A 634 6.51 -42.17 10.43
C LEU A 634 7.45 -41.99 9.24
N TYR A 635 8.51 -42.80 9.22
CA TYR A 635 9.53 -42.75 8.18
C TYR A 635 9.45 -43.95 7.24
N LYS A 636 9.86 -43.75 5.99
CA LYS A 636 9.81 -44.78 4.94
C LYS A 636 10.39 -46.13 5.38
N GLY A 637 9.62 -47.19 5.12
CA GLY A 637 9.95 -48.56 5.48
C GLY A 637 9.56 -48.97 6.91
N MET A 638 9.04 -48.05 7.73
CA MET A 638 8.48 -48.40 9.03
C MET A 638 7.20 -49.21 8.85
N VAL A 639 7.08 -50.32 9.57
CA VAL A 639 5.93 -51.25 9.48
C VAL A 639 5.15 -51.29 10.79
N ASP A 640 3.82 -51.25 10.71
CA ASP A 640 2.90 -51.49 11.83
C ASP A 640 1.78 -52.45 11.39
N SER A 641 1.16 -53.15 12.35
CA SER A 641 -0.05 -53.94 12.11
C SER A 641 -1.26 -53.02 11.94
N VAL A 642 -2.16 -53.35 11.01
CA VAL A 642 -3.41 -52.62 10.82
C VAL A 642 -4.46 -53.14 11.79
N THR A 643 -5.08 -52.23 12.53
CA THR A 643 -6.16 -52.51 13.50
C THR A 643 -7.49 -51.87 13.11
N GLY A 644 -7.56 -51.23 11.95
CA GLY A 644 -8.79 -50.63 11.44
C GLY A 644 -8.62 -49.98 10.08
N MET A 645 -9.71 -49.80 9.35
CA MET A 645 -9.74 -49.08 8.09
C MET A 645 -11.06 -48.33 7.98
N THR A 646 -11.02 -47.08 7.56
CA THR A 646 -12.22 -46.28 7.32
C THR A 646 -11.93 -45.18 6.33
N GLY A 647 -12.80 -45.01 5.32
CA GLY A 647 -12.57 -44.05 4.24
C GLY A 647 -11.17 -44.21 3.63
N ASN A 648 -10.43 -43.10 3.61
CA ASN A 648 -9.06 -43.02 3.11
C ASN A 648 -7.99 -43.37 4.16
N TYR A 649 -8.36 -43.86 5.34
CA TYR A 649 -7.44 -44.07 6.46
C TYR A 649 -7.32 -45.54 6.88
N ALA A 650 -6.11 -45.93 7.28
CA ALA A 650 -5.82 -47.16 8.01
C ALA A 650 -5.39 -46.79 9.43
N ARG A 651 -5.84 -47.55 10.43
CA ARG A 651 -5.39 -47.43 11.82
C ARG A 651 -4.30 -48.44 12.08
N LEU A 652 -3.21 -47.97 12.67
CA LEU A 652 -2.07 -48.75 13.07
C LEU A 652 -2.25 -49.31 14.49
N SER A 653 -1.41 -50.24 14.93
CA SER A 653 -1.55 -50.84 16.27
C SER A 653 -1.18 -49.88 17.41
N SER A 654 -0.40 -48.84 17.09
CA SER A 654 -0.21 -47.66 17.93
C SER A 654 -1.50 -46.84 18.21
N GLY A 655 -2.61 -47.14 17.52
CA GLY A 655 -3.86 -46.39 17.59
C GLY A 655 -3.92 -45.17 16.66
N GLN A 656 -2.80 -44.85 16.01
CA GLN A 656 -2.69 -43.75 15.06
C GLN A 656 -3.29 -44.09 13.69
N TRP A 657 -3.86 -43.10 13.02
CA TRP A 657 -4.42 -43.20 11.68
C TRP A 657 -3.46 -42.64 10.64
N VAL A 658 -3.35 -43.31 9.51
CA VAL A 658 -2.54 -42.88 8.35
C VAL A 658 -3.37 -42.93 7.09
N PHE A 659 -3.07 -42.05 6.12
CA PHE A 659 -3.70 -42.13 4.81
C PHE A 659 -3.26 -43.40 4.07
N LYS A 660 -4.22 -44.17 3.55
CA LYS A 660 -3.99 -45.41 2.80
C LYS A 660 -3.11 -45.20 1.56
N ASN A 661 -3.11 -44.02 0.94
CA ASN A 661 -2.26 -43.70 -0.21
C ASN A 661 -0.84 -43.25 0.16
N ARG A 662 -0.51 -43.13 1.46
CA ARG A 662 0.83 -42.80 1.97
C ARG A 662 1.55 -44.03 2.53
N VAL A 663 0.86 -45.17 2.59
CA VAL A 663 1.38 -46.44 3.09
C VAL A 663 1.10 -47.56 2.10
N ARG A 664 1.92 -48.60 2.11
CA ARG A 664 1.63 -49.86 1.41
C ARG A 664 0.92 -50.80 2.37
N ILE A 665 -0.35 -51.08 2.12
CA ILE A 665 -1.11 -52.07 2.90
C ILE A 665 -1.01 -53.42 2.23
N TYR A 666 -0.60 -54.45 2.97
CA TYR A 666 -0.43 -55.81 2.45
C TYR A 666 -0.80 -56.88 3.48
N ASN A 667 -0.90 -58.13 3.02
CA ASN A 667 -1.23 -59.30 3.82
C ASN A 667 0.01 -60.19 3.99
N GLN A 668 0.32 -60.63 5.22
CA GLN A 668 1.42 -61.54 5.51
C GLN A 668 0.90 -62.75 6.32
N ALA A 669 1.05 -63.95 5.75
CA ALA A 669 0.48 -65.20 6.31
C ALA A 669 1.02 -65.57 7.70
N SER A 670 2.24 -65.16 8.04
CA SER A 670 2.86 -65.37 9.35
C SER A 670 3.21 -64.02 9.98
N PRO A 671 2.67 -63.71 11.18
CA PRO A 671 2.99 -62.46 11.86
C PRO A 671 4.48 -62.37 12.16
N SER A 672 5.19 -61.40 11.58
CA SER A 672 6.57 -61.08 11.97
C SER A 672 6.56 -59.88 12.89
N SER A 673 6.81 -60.10 14.18
CA SER A 673 7.11 -59.02 15.13
C SER A 673 8.59 -58.68 15.05
N SER A 674 8.93 -57.40 15.10
CA SER A 674 10.33 -56.98 15.17
C SER A 674 10.95 -57.39 16.52
N ILE A 675 12.23 -57.73 16.55
CA ILE A 675 12.97 -58.02 17.77
C ILE A 675 13.92 -56.86 18.01
N VAL A 676 13.81 -56.17 19.15
CA VAL A 676 14.87 -55.23 19.59
C VAL A 676 16.00 -56.07 20.18
N ARG A 677 17.10 -56.20 19.42
CA ARG A 677 18.26 -57.04 19.77
C ARG A 677 19.20 -56.35 20.74
N LYS A 678 19.38 -55.04 20.58
CA LYS A 678 20.34 -54.24 21.33
C LYS A 678 19.78 -52.84 21.53
N ALA A 679 20.10 -52.24 22.67
CA ALA A 679 19.84 -50.85 22.95
C ALA A 679 21.13 -50.19 23.46
N THR A 680 21.48 -49.03 22.92
CA THR A 680 22.63 -48.22 23.36
C THR A 680 22.18 -46.81 23.71
N TYR A 681 22.91 -46.19 24.64
CA TYR A 681 22.70 -44.79 25.00
C TYR A 681 24.07 -44.09 25.03
N GLU A 682 24.26 -43.12 24.15
CA GLU A 682 25.51 -42.37 23.99
C GLU A 682 25.29 -40.89 24.31
N THR A 683 26.26 -40.26 24.95
CA THR A 683 26.22 -38.84 25.31
C THR A 683 27.23 -38.08 24.46
N GLY A 684 26.78 -37.00 23.84
CA GLY A 684 27.58 -36.08 23.05
C GLY A 684 27.54 -34.66 23.61
N LYS A 685 28.31 -33.76 22.97
CA LYS A 685 28.32 -32.33 23.32
C LYS A 685 26.99 -31.66 22.95
N ALA A 686 26.46 -31.97 21.78
CA ALA A 686 25.24 -31.34 21.25
C ALA A 686 23.97 -32.15 21.53
N ASP A 687 24.09 -33.46 21.74
CA ASP A 687 22.94 -34.36 21.86
C ASP A 687 23.27 -35.63 22.65
N ASP A 688 22.22 -36.29 23.11
CA ASP A 688 22.26 -37.69 23.56
C ASP A 688 21.52 -38.56 22.54
N VAL A 689 22.01 -39.78 22.31
CA VAL A 689 21.46 -40.71 21.32
C VAL A 689 21.04 -42.02 22.00
N PHE A 690 19.76 -42.34 21.91
CA PHE A 690 19.21 -43.64 22.30
C PHE A 690 18.91 -44.47 21.04
N GLU A 691 19.74 -45.48 20.77
CA GLU A 691 19.64 -46.30 19.56
C GLU A 691 19.13 -47.71 19.87
N LEU A 692 18.24 -48.20 19.03
CA LEU A 692 17.68 -49.56 19.05
C LEU A 692 18.05 -50.30 17.77
N THR A 693 18.77 -51.42 17.93
CA THR A 693 19.04 -52.36 16.84
C THR A 693 17.90 -53.37 16.76
N MET A 694 17.31 -53.55 15.57
CA MET A 694 16.08 -54.28 15.33
C MET A 694 16.23 -55.28 14.17
N THR A 695 15.45 -56.37 14.19
CA THR A 695 15.40 -57.32 13.04
C THR A 695 14.66 -56.76 11.83
N SER A 696 13.72 -55.84 12.06
CA SER A 696 12.97 -55.14 11.03
C SER A 696 12.51 -53.79 11.55
N LEU A 697 12.33 -52.82 10.67
CA LEU A 697 11.99 -51.45 11.06
C LEU A 697 10.51 -51.36 11.50
N ALA A 698 10.27 -51.29 12.80
CA ALA A 698 8.92 -51.10 13.32
C ALA A 698 8.52 -49.63 13.33
N ALA A 699 7.25 -49.35 13.10
CA ALA A 699 6.69 -48.02 13.27
C ALA A 699 6.94 -47.49 14.67
N THR A 700 7.42 -46.25 14.72
CA THR A 700 7.90 -45.64 15.94
C THR A 700 7.37 -44.22 16.04
N ILE A 701 6.82 -43.87 17.20
CA ILE A 701 6.36 -42.51 17.50
C ILE A 701 6.94 -42.05 18.83
N VAL A 702 7.19 -40.74 18.96
CA VAL A 702 7.77 -40.13 20.16
C VAL A 702 6.88 -39.02 20.67
N SER A 703 6.69 -38.97 21.98
CA SER A 703 6.04 -37.85 22.66
C SER A 703 6.88 -37.36 23.84
N TYR A 704 6.79 -36.07 24.14
CA TYR A 704 7.46 -35.47 25.30
C TYR A 704 6.47 -34.59 26.09
N ASP A 705 6.36 -34.84 27.40
CA ASP A 705 5.44 -34.11 28.29
C ASP A 705 6.13 -33.00 29.12
N GLY A 706 7.44 -32.84 28.98
CA GLY A 706 8.28 -31.90 29.75
C GLY A 706 9.15 -32.59 30.80
N GLN A 707 8.82 -33.84 31.13
CA GLN A 707 9.55 -34.68 32.08
C GLN A 707 9.95 -36.02 31.46
N ASN A 708 9.07 -36.68 30.72
CA ASN A 708 9.27 -37.99 30.12
C ASN A 708 9.24 -37.91 28.60
N VAL A 709 10.30 -38.39 27.96
CA VAL A 709 10.30 -38.71 26.53
C VAL A 709 9.85 -40.16 26.40
N VAL A 710 8.72 -40.39 25.72
CA VAL A 710 8.13 -41.72 25.52
C VAL A 710 8.29 -42.13 24.06
N LEU A 711 9.11 -43.15 23.83
CA LEU A 711 9.32 -43.79 22.54
C LEU A 711 8.45 -45.05 22.46
N ASN A 712 7.43 -45.02 21.60
CA ASN A 712 6.57 -46.17 21.34
C ASN A 712 7.03 -46.89 20.08
N VAL A 713 7.46 -48.14 20.22
CA VAL A 713 7.88 -49.02 19.12
C VAL A 713 6.78 -50.05 18.88
N SER A 714 6.29 -50.18 17.65
CA SER A 714 5.17 -51.09 17.33
C SER A 714 5.55 -52.57 17.48
N ALA A 715 4.76 -53.25 18.32
CA ALA A 715 4.67 -54.68 18.58
C ALA A 715 5.99 -55.49 18.48
N PRO A 716 7.11 -55.08 19.12
CA PRO A 716 8.29 -55.90 19.09
C PRO A 716 8.12 -57.10 20.04
N SER A 717 8.65 -58.26 19.67
CA SER A 717 8.55 -59.49 20.48
C SER A 717 9.55 -59.52 21.63
N SER A 718 10.54 -58.63 21.64
CA SER A 718 11.46 -58.40 22.77
C SER A 718 11.91 -56.95 22.80
N ALA A 719 12.36 -56.52 23.99
CA ALA A 719 12.96 -55.22 24.24
C ALA A 719 14.40 -55.39 24.77
N ALA A 720 15.27 -54.44 24.51
CA ALA A 720 16.60 -54.34 25.12
C ALA A 720 16.74 -53.02 25.90
N MET A 721 17.67 -52.99 26.87
CA MET A 721 17.93 -51.84 27.74
C MET A 721 19.41 -51.41 27.68
N PRO A 722 19.72 -50.11 27.55
CA PRO A 722 21.08 -49.61 27.62
C PRO A 722 21.53 -49.39 29.07
N LYS A 723 22.84 -49.24 29.27
CA LYS A 723 23.39 -48.62 30.48
C LYS A 723 23.42 -47.10 30.27
N LEU A 724 22.88 -46.32 31.20
CA LEU A 724 22.91 -44.85 31.12
C LEU A 724 24.28 -44.32 31.56
N PRO A 725 24.96 -43.48 30.74
CA PRO A 725 26.15 -42.75 31.17
C PRO A 725 25.84 -41.73 32.27
N ALA A 726 26.81 -41.43 33.15
CA ALA A 726 26.62 -40.51 34.27
C ALA A 726 26.21 -39.08 33.82
N ASN A 727 26.77 -38.61 32.71
CA ASN A 727 26.52 -37.28 32.13
C ASN A 727 25.27 -37.21 31.23
N SER A 728 24.45 -38.26 31.17
CA SER A 728 23.23 -38.28 30.35
C SER A 728 22.17 -37.24 30.78
N LEU A 729 21.35 -36.81 29.81
CA LEU A 729 20.15 -35.99 30.01
C LEU A 729 19.03 -36.74 30.75
N ILE A 730 19.11 -38.06 30.80
CA ILE A 730 18.06 -38.97 31.31
C ILE A 730 18.51 -39.58 32.64
N SER A 731 17.69 -39.45 33.67
CA SER A 731 17.97 -40.03 35.00
C SER A 731 17.53 -41.48 35.09
N THR A 732 16.40 -41.83 34.49
CA THR A 732 15.88 -43.20 34.45
C THR A 732 15.34 -43.55 33.08
N LEU A 733 15.58 -44.79 32.65
CA LEU A 733 15.00 -45.37 31.43
C LEU A 733 14.30 -46.65 31.84
N LYS A 734 13.01 -46.78 31.49
CA LYS A 734 12.19 -47.97 31.76
C LYS A 734 11.50 -48.40 30.48
N TYR A 735 11.10 -49.66 30.38
CA TYR A 735 10.23 -50.12 29.31
C TYR A 735 9.08 -50.99 29.82
N SER A 736 7.99 -50.99 29.05
CA SER A 736 6.89 -51.94 29.19
C SER A 736 6.56 -52.51 27.81
N THR A 737 6.43 -53.84 27.72
CA THR A 737 6.05 -54.52 26.47
C THR A 737 4.60 -54.94 26.56
N GLY A 738 3.78 -54.36 25.71
CA GLY A 738 2.40 -54.73 25.49
C GLY A 738 2.21 -55.50 24.19
N ILE A 739 0.97 -55.83 23.92
CA ILE A 739 0.59 -56.64 22.75
C ILE A 739 0.83 -55.91 21.42
N TYR A 740 0.69 -54.59 21.41
CA TYR A 740 0.75 -53.75 20.21
C TYR A 740 1.97 -52.84 20.16
N LYS A 741 2.70 -52.71 21.26
CA LYS A 741 3.84 -51.80 21.35
C LYS A 741 4.73 -52.13 22.54
N THR A 742 5.99 -51.73 22.45
CA THR A 742 6.86 -51.51 23.59
C THR A 742 7.01 -50.00 23.81
N GLU A 743 6.76 -49.56 25.03
CA GLU A 743 6.97 -48.16 25.43
C GLU A 743 8.29 -48.06 26.17
N TYR A 744 9.19 -47.20 25.70
CA TYR A 744 10.38 -46.79 26.44
C TYR A 744 10.14 -45.41 27.04
N ILE A 745 10.22 -45.30 28.35
CA ILE A 745 10.01 -44.07 29.12
C ILE A 745 11.38 -43.58 29.58
N LEU A 746 11.85 -42.49 28.99
CA LEU A 746 13.10 -41.81 29.32
C LEU A 746 12.74 -40.59 30.19
N THR A 747 12.99 -40.68 31.49
CA THR A 747 12.74 -39.58 32.44
C THR A 747 13.93 -38.63 32.45
N LYS A 748 13.69 -37.37 32.09
CA LYS A 748 14.67 -36.29 32.08
C LYS A 748 15.25 -36.07 33.49
N LYS A 749 16.55 -35.83 33.58
CA LYS A 749 17.24 -35.47 34.83
C LYS A 749 16.78 -34.08 35.30
N ASP A 750 16.69 -33.91 36.61
CA ASP A 750 16.38 -32.60 37.21
C ASP A 750 17.45 -31.57 36.81
N GLY A 751 17.02 -30.35 36.48
CA GLY A 751 17.90 -29.29 35.97
C GLY A 751 18.40 -29.47 34.52
N ALA A 752 18.22 -30.64 33.89
CA ALA A 752 18.56 -30.83 32.48
C ALA A 752 17.49 -30.23 31.55
N THR A 753 17.90 -29.79 30.36
CA THR A 753 17.02 -29.24 29.32
C THR A 753 17.14 -30.04 28.04
N ILE A 754 16.00 -30.42 27.46
CA ILE A 754 15.90 -31.03 26.13
C ILE A 754 15.32 -29.96 25.21
N GLU A 755 16.14 -29.40 24.32
CA GLU A 755 15.73 -28.37 23.35
C GLU A 755 15.08 -28.97 22.10
N GLY A 756 15.21 -30.27 21.89
CA GLY A 756 14.62 -30.94 20.75
C GLY A 756 14.76 -32.44 20.80
N TYR A 757 13.92 -33.14 20.05
CA TYR A 757 14.00 -34.57 19.85
C TYR A 757 13.54 -34.96 18.44
N TYR A 758 14.15 -36.01 17.88
CA TYR A 758 13.72 -36.59 16.61
C TYR A 758 14.20 -38.04 16.47
N VAL A 759 13.53 -38.79 15.59
CA VAL A 759 13.90 -40.17 15.25
C VAL A 759 14.57 -40.17 13.89
N GLU A 760 15.65 -40.93 13.76
CA GLU A 760 16.25 -41.27 12.48
C GLU A 760 16.27 -42.78 12.30
N LYS A 761 16.11 -43.20 11.05
CA LYS A 761 16.30 -44.59 10.64
C LYS A 761 17.80 -44.87 10.52
N THR A 762 18.23 -46.04 11.00
CA THR A 762 19.55 -46.61 10.70
C THR A 762 19.38 -47.88 9.86
N ASP A 763 20.47 -48.39 9.28
CA ASP A 763 20.42 -49.63 8.49
C ASP A 763 19.91 -50.82 9.29
N THR A 764 20.13 -50.79 10.61
CA THR A 764 19.81 -51.87 11.53
C THR A 764 18.71 -51.52 12.53
N GLY A 765 18.02 -50.38 12.41
CA GLY A 765 16.97 -49.99 13.36
C GLY A 765 16.67 -48.49 13.39
N ILE A 766 16.60 -47.92 14.61
CA ILE A 766 16.25 -46.52 14.83
C ILE A 766 17.17 -45.88 15.87
N LYS A 767 17.37 -44.57 15.76
CA LYS A 767 17.94 -43.75 16.84
C LYS A 767 17.01 -42.61 17.21
N LEU A 768 16.76 -42.43 18.50
CA LEU A 768 16.14 -41.26 19.10
C LEU A 768 17.25 -40.31 19.53
N VAL A 769 17.29 -39.13 18.92
CA VAL A 769 18.24 -38.07 19.27
C VAL A 769 17.54 -37.07 20.20
N LEU A 770 18.19 -36.70 21.30
CA LEU A 770 17.76 -35.68 22.26
C LEU A 770 18.76 -34.52 22.24
N LYS A 771 18.38 -33.36 21.72
CA LYS A 771 19.25 -32.18 21.64
C LYS A 771 19.43 -31.54 23.02
N ARG A 772 20.68 -31.24 23.35
CA ARG A 772 21.08 -30.41 24.49
C ARG A 772 20.85 -28.94 24.17
N LYS A 773 20.76 -28.12 25.23
CA LYS A 773 20.79 -26.67 25.08
C LYS A 773 22.18 -26.21 24.60
N PRO A 774 22.29 -25.43 23.52
CA PRO A 774 23.56 -24.85 23.11
C PRO A 774 24.16 -23.99 24.22
N GLU A 775 25.46 -24.13 24.45
CA GLU A 775 26.19 -23.30 25.42
C GLU A 775 26.47 -21.91 24.84
N VAL A 776 26.29 -20.86 25.64
CA VAL A 776 26.64 -19.49 25.26
C VAL A 776 28.16 -19.35 25.16
N GLN A 777 28.65 -18.95 23.99
CA GLN A 777 30.09 -18.88 23.70
C GLN A 777 30.70 -17.47 23.84
N SER A 778 29.87 -16.43 23.88
CA SER A 778 30.34 -15.03 23.93
C SER A 778 29.37 -14.14 24.69
N LEU A 779 29.89 -13.27 25.55
CA LEU A 779 29.09 -12.28 26.30
C LEU A 779 28.72 -11.04 25.46
N THR A 780 29.50 -10.73 24.43
CA THR A 780 29.24 -9.58 23.54
C THR A 780 28.41 -9.96 22.32
N LYS A 781 28.41 -11.24 21.94
CA LYS A 781 27.56 -11.85 20.91
C LYS A 781 26.92 -13.13 21.44
N PRO A 782 25.88 -13.01 22.29
CA PRO A 782 25.29 -14.14 23.03
C PRO A 782 24.76 -15.29 22.17
N LEU A 783 24.47 -15.04 20.90
CA LEU A 783 23.93 -16.05 19.98
C LEU A 783 25.01 -16.71 19.09
N THR A 784 26.29 -16.50 19.38
CA THR A 784 27.40 -17.12 18.64
C THR A 784 27.29 -18.65 18.65
N GLY A 785 27.23 -19.27 17.47
CA GLY A 785 27.09 -20.71 17.30
C GLY A 785 25.65 -21.23 17.35
N ILE A 786 24.65 -20.37 17.56
CA ILE A 786 23.23 -20.74 17.54
C ILE A 786 22.67 -20.50 16.14
N THR A 787 22.02 -21.52 15.56
CA THR A 787 21.34 -21.41 14.27
C THR A 787 19.83 -21.23 14.47
N ILE A 788 19.27 -20.13 13.98
CA ILE A 788 17.84 -19.83 14.08
C ILE A 788 17.23 -19.81 12.67
N MET A 789 16.13 -20.53 12.49
CA MET A 789 15.35 -20.48 11.26
C MET A 789 14.17 -19.51 11.41
N LEU A 790 14.11 -18.53 10.51
CA LEU A 790 12.99 -17.62 10.38
C LEU A 790 12.10 -18.03 9.22
N ASP A 791 10.82 -18.19 9.50
CA ASP A 791 9.80 -18.50 8.52
C ASP A 791 8.92 -17.28 8.28
N ALA A 792 9.08 -16.64 7.12
CA ALA A 792 8.18 -15.56 6.71
C ALA A 792 6.86 -16.19 6.24
N GLY A 793 5.79 -16.02 7.03
CA GLY A 793 4.45 -16.54 6.74
C GLY A 793 3.97 -16.17 5.34
N HIS A 794 3.17 -17.06 4.72
CA HIS A 794 2.62 -16.89 3.36
C HIS A 794 3.69 -16.68 2.26
N GLY A 795 3.31 -16.29 1.03
CA GLY A 795 4.23 -16.00 -0.07
C GLY A 795 3.72 -16.39 -1.46
N GLY A 796 4.14 -15.65 -2.49
CA GLY A 796 3.76 -15.86 -3.88
C GLY A 796 2.24 -15.75 -4.08
N SER A 797 1.61 -16.85 -4.48
CA SER A 797 0.15 -16.96 -4.69
C SER A 797 -0.69 -16.91 -3.42
N ASP A 798 -0.07 -17.07 -2.25
CA ASP A 798 -0.75 -16.96 -0.96
C ASP A 798 -0.44 -15.59 -0.34
N PRO A 799 -1.37 -14.63 -0.37
CA PRO A 799 -1.16 -13.31 0.20
C PRO A 799 -1.27 -13.28 1.74
N GLY A 800 -1.81 -14.34 2.34
CA GLY A 800 -2.29 -14.31 3.72
C GLY A 800 -3.47 -13.36 3.90
N ALA A 801 -3.53 -12.73 5.07
CA ALA A 801 -4.55 -11.74 5.40
C ALA A 801 -4.47 -10.49 4.50
N ILE A 802 -5.64 -9.92 4.19
CA ILE A 802 -5.78 -8.73 3.36
C ILE A 802 -6.25 -7.56 4.22
N GLY A 803 -5.44 -6.50 4.24
CA GLY A 803 -5.71 -5.27 4.96
C GLY A 803 -6.25 -4.13 4.07
N PRO A 804 -6.30 -2.91 4.63
CA PRO A 804 -6.69 -1.67 3.94
C PRO A 804 -6.06 -1.40 2.58
N LEU A 805 -4.84 -1.90 2.28
CA LEU A 805 -4.17 -1.68 0.99
C LEU A 805 -4.40 -2.82 -0.03
N GLY A 806 -5.17 -3.83 0.32
CA GLY A 806 -5.48 -4.94 -0.58
C GLY A 806 -4.26 -5.81 -0.86
N THR A 807 -4.12 -6.27 -2.10
CA THR A 807 -2.97 -7.07 -2.54
C THR A 807 -1.73 -6.24 -2.85
N ARG A 808 -1.78 -4.90 -2.74
CA ARG A 808 -0.59 -4.04 -2.90
C ARG A 808 0.37 -4.17 -1.72
N TYR A 809 -0.16 -4.47 -0.54
CA TYR A 809 0.64 -4.71 0.66
C TYR A 809 -0.16 -5.61 1.62
N SER A 810 0.08 -6.91 1.50
CA SER A 810 -0.64 -7.98 2.20
C SER A 810 0.21 -8.59 3.32
N GLU A 811 -0.36 -9.53 4.08
CA GLU A 811 0.34 -10.16 5.20
C GLU A 811 1.70 -10.76 4.81
N LYS A 812 1.81 -11.40 3.64
CA LYS A 812 3.10 -11.94 3.15
C LYS A 812 4.21 -10.89 3.04
N ASP A 813 3.86 -9.63 2.79
CA ASP A 813 4.79 -8.51 2.62
C ASP A 813 5.23 -8.00 4.00
N ILE A 814 4.27 -7.87 4.93
CA ILE A 814 4.51 -7.56 6.35
C ILE A 814 5.44 -8.61 6.98
N ASN A 815 5.11 -9.89 6.81
CA ASN A 815 5.88 -11.00 7.37
C ASN A 815 7.30 -11.06 6.82
N LEU A 816 7.49 -10.82 5.52
CA LEU A 816 8.82 -10.81 4.91
C LEU A 816 9.67 -9.63 5.40
N ALA A 817 9.09 -8.43 5.46
CA ALA A 817 9.77 -7.22 5.93
C ALA A 817 10.22 -7.39 7.40
N LEU A 818 9.34 -7.85 8.28
CA LEU A 818 9.66 -8.12 9.68
C LEU A 818 10.73 -9.21 9.81
N SER A 819 10.69 -10.26 8.98
CA SER A 819 11.69 -11.34 9.01
C SER A 819 13.09 -10.84 8.68
N PHE A 820 13.25 -9.93 7.71
CA PHE A 820 14.54 -9.34 7.39
C PHE A 820 15.09 -8.43 8.50
N LYS A 821 14.21 -7.67 9.14
CA LYS A 821 14.58 -6.84 10.29
C LYS A 821 15.01 -7.70 11.46
N LEU A 822 14.25 -8.75 11.78
CA LEU A 822 14.60 -9.71 12.83
C LEU A 822 15.91 -10.47 12.51
N LYS A 823 16.12 -10.88 11.25
CA LYS A 823 17.39 -11.47 10.80
C LYS A 823 18.57 -10.56 11.15
N LYS A 824 18.50 -9.28 10.76
CA LYS A 824 19.56 -8.30 11.03
C LYS A 824 19.83 -8.16 12.53
N GLU A 825 18.77 -8.04 13.34
CA GLU A 825 18.91 -7.93 14.79
C GLU A 825 19.52 -9.18 15.42
N LEU A 826 19.16 -10.39 14.98
CA LEU A 826 19.73 -11.64 15.50
C LEU A 826 21.17 -11.88 15.06
N GLU A 827 21.50 -11.56 13.79
CA GLU A 827 22.88 -11.64 13.29
C GLU A 827 23.81 -10.67 14.03
N SER A 828 23.31 -9.49 14.44
CA SER A 828 24.06 -8.56 15.28
C SER A 828 24.47 -9.16 16.63
N GLN A 829 23.66 -10.12 17.14
CA GLN A 829 23.93 -10.87 18.36
C GLN A 829 24.78 -12.14 18.12
N GLY A 830 25.18 -12.42 16.88
CA GLY A 830 26.05 -13.54 16.50
C GLY A 830 25.35 -14.79 15.99
N ALA A 831 24.01 -14.79 15.85
CA ALA A 831 23.27 -15.95 15.36
C ALA A 831 23.54 -16.23 13.88
N ASN A 832 23.52 -17.50 13.50
CA ASN A 832 23.41 -17.92 12.09
C ASN A 832 21.94 -18.00 11.69
N ILE A 833 21.51 -17.22 10.70
CA ILE A 833 20.09 -17.15 10.32
C ILE A 833 19.81 -17.87 9.01
N LEU A 834 18.91 -18.84 9.08
CA LEU A 834 18.30 -19.48 7.92
C LEU A 834 16.91 -18.89 7.69
N MET A 835 16.48 -18.77 6.44
CA MET A 835 15.13 -18.31 6.11
C MET A 835 14.44 -19.31 5.20
N THR A 836 13.15 -19.58 5.43
CA THR A 836 12.38 -20.44 4.53
C THR A 836 12.24 -19.78 3.14
N ARG A 837 12.06 -18.45 3.09
CA ARG A 837 12.10 -17.64 1.87
C ARG A 837 12.78 -16.30 2.09
N THR A 838 13.37 -15.75 1.04
CA THR A 838 13.99 -14.41 1.01
C THR A 838 13.34 -13.48 -0.03
N ASN A 839 12.28 -13.93 -0.70
CA ASN A 839 11.52 -13.16 -1.68
C ASN A 839 10.03 -13.59 -1.67
N ASN A 840 9.25 -13.10 -2.63
CA ASN A 840 7.83 -13.42 -2.78
C ASN A 840 7.57 -14.79 -3.45
N SER A 841 8.31 -15.83 -3.03
CA SER A 841 8.09 -17.21 -3.50
C SER A 841 6.98 -17.92 -2.72
N THR A 842 6.25 -18.81 -3.38
CA THR A 842 5.31 -19.73 -2.73
C THR A 842 6.06 -20.91 -2.14
N ILE A 843 5.82 -21.19 -0.85
CA ILE A 843 6.37 -22.36 -0.14
C ILE A 843 5.23 -23.07 0.57
N SER A 844 5.04 -24.35 0.25
CA SER A 844 3.99 -25.16 0.87
C SER A 844 4.27 -25.36 2.36
N LEU A 845 3.22 -25.62 3.15
CA LEU A 845 3.38 -25.93 4.57
C LEU A 845 4.30 -27.14 4.79
N ALA A 846 4.22 -28.17 3.94
CA ALA A 846 5.07 -29.36 4.03
C ALA A 846 6.55 -29.05 3.74
N ASP A 847 6.84 -28.18 2.77
CA ASP A 847 8.20 -27.79 2.44
C ASP A 847 8.86 -26.97 3.55
N ARG A 848 8.11 -26.08 4.23
CA ARG A 848 8.61 -25.34 5.41
C ARG A 848 9.14 -26.29 6.49
N LEU A 849 8.39 -27.34 6.79
CA LEU A 849 8.83 -28.34 7.77
C LEU A 849 10.01 -29.16 7.24
N THR A 850 10.02 -29.48 5.94
CA THR A 850 11.11 -30.24 5.33
C THR A 850 12.44 -29.47 5.36
N ILE A 851 12.40 -28.17 5.03
CA ILE A 851 13.57 -27.27 5.13
C ILE A 851 14.09 -27.24 6.57
N SER A 852 13.20 -27.03 7.55
CA SER A 852 13.57 -27.04 8.97
C SER A 852 14.10 -28.41 9.43
N ARG A 853 13.49 -29.50 8.97
CA ARG A 853 13.90 -30.88 9.30
C ARG A 853 15.32 -31.13 8.83
N ASN A 854 15.64 -30.75 7.59
CA ASN A 854 16.96 -30.98 7.01
C ASN A 854 18.02 -30.08 7.64
N ALA A 855 17.66 -28.85 8.02
CA ALA A 855 18.60 -27.88 8.61
C ALA A 855 18.86 -28.12 10.11
N ARG A 856 17.94 -28.74 10.84
CA ARG A 856 18.02 -28.99 12.29
C ARG A 856 18.41 -27.75 13.12
N PRO A 857 17.72 -26.59 12.93
CA PRO A 857 18.08 -25.37 13.65
C PRO A 857 17.95 -25.55 15.17
N ASP A 858 18.50 -24.61 15.93
CA ASP A 858 18.37 -24.57 17.39
C ASP A 858 17.10 -23.86 17.84
N MET A 859 16.45 -23.09 16.94
CA MET A 859 15.12 -22.53 17.12
C MET A 859 14.46 -22.28 15.76
N PHE A 860 13.15 -22.43 15.70
CA PHE A 860 12.34 -22.11 14.53
C PHE A 860 11.25 -21.08 14.90
N ILE A 861 11.22 -19.95 14.20
CA ILE A 861 10.28 -18.85 14.46
C ILE A 861 9.51 -18.55 13.20
N SER A 862 8.18 -18.72 13.22
CA SER A 862 7.32 -18.30 12.12
C SER A 862 6.67 -16.96 12.41
N LEU A 863 6.76 -16.03 11.47
CA LEU A 863 6.23 -14.69 11.57
C LEU A 863 4.96 -14.58 10.72
N HIS A 864 3.83 -14.34 11.39
CA HIS A 864 2.51 -14.11 10.82
C HIS A 864 1.88 -12.83 11.40
N ALA A 865 0.80 -12.40 10.76
CA ALA A 865 -0.10 -11.38 11.31
C ALA A 865 -1.56 -11.81 11.11
N ASN A 866 -2.34 -11.59 12.15
CA ASN A 866 -3.60 -12.24 12.39
C ASN A 866 -4.72 -11.73 11.48
N SER A 867 -5.81 -12.48 11.47
CA SER A 867 -7.05 -12.12 10.80
C SER A 867 -8.24 -12.76 11.50
N MET A 868 -9.45 -12.34 11.12
CA MET A 868 -10.70 -12.94 11.58
C MET A 868 -11.60 -13.23 10.39
N ALA A 869 -12.67 -13.99 10.62
CA ALA A 869 -13.68 -14.25 9.60
C ALA A 869 -14.29 -12.93 9.09
N ASP A 870 -14.65 -12.92 7.81
CA ASP A 870 -15.14 -11.73 7.11
C ASP A 870 -16.45 -11.15 7.66
N ASN A 871 -17.15 -11.85 8.56
CA ASN A 871 -18.37 -11.38 9.20
C ASN A 871 -18.14 -10.82 10.63
N VAL A 872 -16.88 -10.64 11.04
CA VAL A 872 -16.49 -10.11 12.35
C VAL A 872 -16.11 -8.63 12.22
N ASP A 873 -16.56 -7.81 13.18
CA ASP A 873 -16.11 -6.42 13.29
C ASP A 873 -14.69 -6.37 13.91
N ILE A 874 -13.69 -6.61 13.06
CA ILE A 874 -12.27 -6.65 13.46
C ILE A 874 -11.74 -5.29 13.93
N SER A 875 -12.42 -4.17 13.65
CA SER A 875 -11.99 -2.83 14.14
C SER A 875 -11.88 -2.75 15.66
N LYS A 876 -12.62 -3.62 16.37
CA LYS A 876 -12.70 -3.71 17.83
C LYS A 876 -11.77 -4.77 18.44
N ILE A 877 -11.06 -5.52 17.61
CA ILE A 877 -10.18 -6.61 18.04
C ILE A 877 -8.74 -6.21 17.75
N ARG A 878 -7.88 -6.39 18.74
CA ARG A 878 -6.48 -5.94 18.70
C ARG A 878 -5.59 -6.83 19.57
N GLY A 879 -4.37 -7.10 19.13
CA GLY A 879 -3.32 -7.59 20.02
C GLY A 879 -2.44 -8.70 19.48
N PHE A 880 -1.45 -9.03 20.32
CA PHE A 880 -0.36 -9.93 20.01
C PHE A 880 -0.60 -11.32 20.60
N SER A 881 -0.28 -12.37 19.83
CA SER A 881 -0.34 -13.74 20.32
C SER A 881 0.81 -14.60 19.83
N VAL A 882 1.14 -15.62 20.62
CA VAL A 882 2.14 -16.62 20.27
C VAL A 882 1.52 -17.99 20.30
N PHE A 883 1.83 -18.81 19.30
CA PHE A 883 1.33 -20.17 19.17
C PHE A 883 2.49 -21.15 19.23
N TYR A 884 2.30 -22.25 19.95
CA TYR A 884 3.26 -23.35 20.05
C TYR A 884 2.51 -24.68 20.05
N ARG A 885 3.23 -25.80 19.88
CA ARG A 885 2.64 -27.13 20.00
C ARG A 885 3.36 -27.97 21.05
N GLU A 886 4.66 -28.12 20.87
CA GLU A 886 5.50 -28.96 21.73
C GLU A 886 5.77 -28.25 23.06
N VAL A 887 5.73 -28.98 24.16
CA VAL A 887 5.95 -28.43 25.51
C VAL A 887 7.31 -27.75 25.65
N LEU A 888 8.34 -28.26 24.97
CA LEU A 888 9.68 -27.68 24.90
C LEU A 888 9.69 -26.25 24.31
N SER A 889 8.67 -25.89 23.52
CA SER A 889 8.60 -24.56 22.87
C SER A 889 7.92 -23.51 23.75
N LYS A 890 7.22 -23.92 24.81
CA LYS A 890 6.46 -23.00 25.67
C LYS A 890 7.36 -21.94 26.34
N PRO A 891 8.54 -22.26 26.90
CA PRO A 891 9.36 -21.26 27.60
C PRO A 891 9.84 -20.13 26.69
N SER A 892 10.37 -20.45 25.50
CA SER A 892 10.81 -19.44 24.52
C SER A 892 9.64 -18.62 23.99
N ALA A 893 8.51 -19.27 23.67
CA ALA A 893 7.27 -18.60 23.28
C ALA A 893 6.78 -17.60 24.35
N GLN A 894 6.83 -17.98 25.62
CA GLN A 894 6.40 -17.16 26.75
C GLN A 894 7.32 -15.94 26.95
N ILE A 895 8.64 -16.12 26.87
CA ILE A 895 9.60 -15.02 27.02
C ILE A 895 9.43 -13.99 25.90
N VAL A 896 9.23 -14.43 24.66
CA VAL A 896 8.96 -13.51 23.54
C VAL A 896 7.64 -12.77 23.76
N TYR A 897 6.58 -13.49 24.14
CA TYR A 897 5.29 -12.87 24.44
C TYR A 897 5.38 -11.81 25.53
N ASP A 898 5.93 -12.13 26.70
CA ASP A 898 6.02 -11.20 27.81
C ASP A 898 6.86 -9.97 27.45
N SER A 899 7.94 -10.15 26.68
CA SER A 899 8.80 -9.06 26.24
C SER A 899 8.08 -8.12 25.28
N VAL A 900 7.33 -8.65 24.32
CA VAL A 900 6.56 -7.84 23.36
C VAL A 900 5.43 -7.08 24.06
N ILE A 901 4.67 -7.75 24.94
CA ILE A 901 3.60 -7.10 25.70
C ILE A 901 4.16 -5.96 26.56
N SER A 902 5.28 -6.18 27.25
CA SER A 902 5.90 -5.18 28.12
C SER A 902 6.43 -3.97 27.36
N GLU A 903 7.10 -4.17 26.22
CA GLU A 903 7.82 -3.09 25.50
C GLU A 903 6.92 -2.29 24.54
N HIS A 904 5.82 -2.89 24.09
CA HIS A 904 4.93 -2.30 23.07
C HIS A 904 3.53 -1.98 23.59
N GLY A 905 3.19 -2.35 24.83
CA GLY A 905 1.87 -2.08 25.41
C GLY A 905 0.72 -2.75 24.64
N LYS A 906 0.99 -3.89 23.98
CA LYS A 906 0.02 -4.60 23.15
C LYS A 906 -1.08 -5.25 23.98
N ASN A 907 -2.25 -5.41 23.38
CA ASN A 907 -3.34 -6.19 23.97
C ASN A 907 -2.96 -7.67 24.06
N LYS A 908 -3.36 -8.31 25.16
CA LYS A 908 -2.97 -9.68 25.52
C LYS A 908 -3.89 -10.71 24.86
N HIS A 909 -3.39 -11.44 23.86
CA HIS A 909 -4.09 -12.61 23.27
C HIS A 909 -3.45 -13.97 23.66
N GLY A 910 -2.40 -13.94 24.48
CA GLY A 910 -1.86 -15.12 25.17
C GLY A 910 -0.90 -15.99 24.37
N VAL A 911 -0.39 -17.01 25.07
CA VAL A 911 0.52 -18.04 24.55
C VAL A 911 -0.26 -19.35 24.44
N ASN A 912 -0.59 -19.73 23.21
CA ASN A 912 -1.66 -20.68 22.92
C ASN A 912 -1.12 -21.98 22.30
N LYS A 913 -1.54 -23.14 22.84
CA LYS A 913 -1.20 -24.43 22.25
C LYS A 913 -2.07 -24.71 21.01
N LYS A 914 -1.48 -24.77 19.82
CA LYS A 914 -2.15 -25.05 18.54
C LYS A 914 -1.30 -25.95 17.63
N ASN A 915 -1.98 -26.81 16.86
CA ASN A 915 -1.35 -27.76 15.95
C ASN A 915 -1.17 -27.20 14.53
N PHE A 916 -0.64 -25.98 14.42
CA PHE A 916 -0.27 -25.40 13.14
C PHE A 916 0.93 -26.16 12.55
N TYR A 917 1.03 -26.22 11.21
CA TYR A 917 2.12 -26.96 10.57
C TYR A 917 3.48 -26.49 11.11
N VAL A 918 3.73 -25.19 11.07
CA VAL A 918 5.02 -24.57 11.42
C VAL A 918 5.39 -24.66 12.90
N THR A 919 4.50 -25.11 13.79
CA THR A 919 4.80 -25.34 15.21
C THR A 919 5.08 -26.81 15.53
N ARG A 920 5.07 -27.71 14.54
CA ARG A 920 5.24 -29.16 14.73
C ARG A 920 6.69 -29.62 14.83
N ASN A 921 7.67 -28.75 14.64
CA ASN A 921 9.08 -29.11 14.77
C ASN A 921 9.33 -29.66 16.18
N THR A 922 9.70 -30.93 16.27
CA THR A 922 10.09 -31.55 17.55
C THR A 922 11.59 -31.41 17.81
N TRP A 923 12.39 -31.19 16.76
CA TRP A 923 13.85 -31.09 16.82
C TRP A 923 14.38 -29.74 17.28
N ALA A 924 13.52 -28.77 17.58
CA ALA A 924 13.88 -27.45 18.08
C ALA A 924 12.66 -26.78 18.75
N PRO A 925 12.83 -25.79 19.65
CA PRO A 925 11.76 -24.90 20.05
C PRO A 925 11.19 -24.19 18.83
N SER A 926 9.87 -24.27 18.70
CA SER A 926 9.15 -23.85 17.51
C SER A 926 7.84 -23.16 17.87
N PHE A 927 7.75 -21.89 17.50
CA PHE A 927 6.57 -21.08 17.75
C PHE A 927 6.27 -20.15 16.58
N LEU A 928 5.01 -19.77 16.48
CA LEU A 928 4.48 -18.81 15.52
C LEU A 928 4.06 -17.54 16.27
N LEU A 929 4.44 -16.38 15.75
CA LEU A 929 3.98 -15.08 16.22
C LEU A 929 2.84 -14.60 15.32
N GLU A 930 1.76 -14.15 15.92
CA GLU A 930 0.75 -13.33 15.26
C GLU A 930 0.91 -11.90 15.78
N SER A 931 1.50 -11.04 14.93
CA SER A 931 2.04 -9.74 15.36
C SER A 931 0.96 -8.71 15.72
N ASP A 932 -0.17 -8.72 15.01
CA ASP A 932 -1.44 -8.01 15.26
C ASP A 932 -2.42 -8.38 14.12
N PHE A 933 -3.63 -7.81 14.05
CA PHE A 933 -4.62 -8.13 13.01
C PHE A 933 -4.50 -7.24 11.76
N VAL A 934 -4.10 -7.83 10.62
CA VAL A 934 -3.94 -7.13 9.33
C VAL A 934 -5.21 -6.38 8.87
N PRO A 935 -6.43 -6.92 9.04
CA PRO A 935 -7.63 -6.19 8.65
C PRO A 935 -8.02 -5.06 9.61
N ASN A 936 -7.45 -4.94 10.81
CA ASN A 936 -7.76 -3.82 11.69
C ASN A 936 -7.06 -2.54 11.16
N PRO A 937 -7.78 -1.44 10.87
CA PRO A 937 -7.17 -0.25 10.25
C PRO A 937 -6.03 0.38 11.08
N VAL A 938 -6.16 0.38 12.41
CA VAL A 938 -5.17 0.98 13.30
C VAL A 938 -3.96 0.07 13.46
N GLU A 939 -4.19 -1.24 13.58
CA GLU A 939 -3.08 -2.19 13.69
C GLU A 939 -2.35 -2.37 12.36
N PHE A 940 -3.06 -2.31 11.22
CA PHE A 940 -2.43 -2.31 9.91
C PHE A 940 -1.48 -1.12 9.74
N GLU A 941 -1.87 0.07 10.22
CA GLU A 941 -0.98 1.24 10.20
C GLU A 941 0.29 1.01 11.02
N TRP A 942 0.19 0.31 12.16
CA TRP A 942 1.34 -0.07 12.98
C TRP A 942 2.18 -1.17 12.31
N LEU A 943 1.54 -2.23 11.81
CA LEU A 943 2.17 -3.36 11.11
C LEU A 943 2.92 -2.92 9.85
N THR A 944 2.50 -1.83 9.20
CA THR A 944 3.15 -1.26 8.01
C THR A 944 4.10 -0.10 8.32
N ASN A 945 4.29 0.24 9.60
CA ASN A 945 5.22 1.27 10.02
C ASN A 945 6.64 0.70 10.19
N ASP A 946 7.57 1.19 9.37
CA ASP A 946 8.95 0.70 9.32
C ASP A 946 9.68 0.79 10.68
N LYS A 947 9.47 1.89 11.43
CA LYS A 947 10.10 2.12 12.74
C LYS A 947 9.54 1.17 13.81
N GLU A 948 8.25 0.90 13.75
CA GLU A 948 7.59 -0.01 14.69
C GLU A 948 8.03 -1.46 14.44
N GLN A 949 8.19 -1.86 13.17
CA GLN A 949 8.75 -3.16 12.84
C GLN A 949 10.20 -3.31 13.31
N ASP A 950 11.05 -2.28 13.17
CA ASP A 950 12.43 -2.31 13.69
C ASP A 950 12.44 -2.48 15.21
N LYS A 951 11.56 -1.75 15.92
CA LYS A 951 11.41 -1.88 17.37
C LYS A 951 10.96 -3.30 17.76
N LEU A 952 9.95 -3.85 17.07
CA LEU A 952 9.45 -5.20 17.34
C LEU A 952 10.55 -6.26 17.11
N ALA A 953 11.28 -6.19 16.00
CA ALA A 953 12.39 -7.07 15.69
C ALA A 953 13.47 -7.07 16.79
N LYS A 954 13.84 -5.88 17.28
CA LYS A 954 14.82 -5.73 18.37
C LYS A 954 14.31 -6.34 19.68
N THR A 955 13.03 -6.14 20.02
CA THR A 955 12.41 -6.75 21.21
C THR A 955 12.43 -8.27 21.14
N ILE A 956 12.07 -8.86 19.99
CA ILE A 956 12.10 -10.30 19.78
C ILE A 956 13.55 -10.83 19.88
N SER A 957 14.52 -10.17 19.26
CA SER A 957 15.95 -10.54 19.35
C SER A 957 16.44 -10.54 20.80
N THR A 958 16.12 -9.49 21.57
CA THR A 958 16.47 -9.39 22.99
C THR A 958 15.84 -10.51 23.82
N ALA A 959 14.58 -10.86 23.54
CA ALA A 959 13.89 -11.96 24.21
C ALA A 959 14.54 -13.32 23.92
N ILE A 960 15.01 -13.54 22.69
CA ILE A 960 15.73 -14.75 22.29
C ILE A 960 17.10 -14.83 22.98
N VAL A 961 17.84 -13.72 23.05
CA VAL A 961 19.07 -13.65 23.85
C VAL A 961 18.80 -14.03 25.30
N LYS A 962 17.75 -13.46 25.90
CA LYS A 962 17.34 -13.79 27.28
C LYS A 962 17.04 -15.28 27.47
N TYR A 963 16.42 -15.93 26.48
CA TYR A 963 16.13 -17.38 26.53
C TYR A 963 17.41 -18.23 26.58
N TYR A 964 18.40 -17.94 25.72
CA TYR A 964 19.63 -18.73 25.67
C TYR A 964 20.60 -18.42 26.82
N MET A 965 20.49 -17.25 27.44
CA MET A 965 21.30 -16.84 28.61
C MET A 965 20.82 -17.42 29.96
N GLN A 966 19.61 -17.96 30.03
CA GLN A 966 19.09 -18.68 31.21
C GLN A 966 19.67 -20.09 31.30
#